data_AF-A0A819AK66-F1
#
_entry.id   AF-A0A819AK66-F1
#
_cell.length_a   1.000
_cell.length_b   1.000
_cell.length_c   1.000
_cell.angle_alpha   90.00
_cell.angle_beta   90.00
_cell.angle_gamma   90.00
#
_symmetry.space_group_name_H-M   'P 1'
#
loop_
_entity.id
_entity.type
_entity.pdbx_description
1 polymer ?
#
loop_
_entity_poly.entity_id
_entity_poly.type
_entity_poly.pdbx_seq_one_letter_code
_entity_poly.pdbx_strand_id
1 'polypeptide(L)'
;MILVTITFINKIRSQRVLFVSIPSLSHFNGLLSIGRALADYHRDVSITFAVFDNFASLTREKLPSSKLILLGSLSSNEHRPIFSVRNGETPLQFMARISMHGFLAIYEQMHDGLVNANIVDNYDLLIINMFAFAAQDLAHDLGIPFVIYSLTSVEGVFNLPSWIPRGFDSHTQGDLQKSLLARLNNYLVEPLRIIFYLGPHMVELDRLRRNNNRTRQGIHPLLGNPVERWQGHPIFIAYPMALDFRRSYTPNYHFLGFTLDEQDTNRVSNESCEIEAWVNETQAVDEFVMVVALGSISVITENTWLAIIDSLRFLPNMRMLLGVRDENCRNFVLKVASKFDRHRLMIQPWIPQRRILSNPNVRIFLCHGGLYSIGEAVYAHKPLIILPGFGDQRANAARMRSWNVAVVLERHSMTAAVLAQAARYLVENDRFAAITECLKRLHYFSEREGGGTRRAAQLIEGWMIACLQKFWTAWRNSHLLAVFIVFVAFFLDSVLFTCVIPIIPDYLNRIDHPQYDSLDKMCSQNMTNNLCLILNNMTNEEHYRDSALNSSTTKNLTDACAMFNENLTLQLMPEKCDEMRQELIHENGPIGLLFASKSFMQLVTNPIVGIITDRIGYTILMLLGFGVMFISILMFAFADTYWLLFTSRAIQGIGSSFSTISGASMLSKRFPDDMKRGKMIAHATSGVALGVAVGPVFGGILYHHFGKTVPFLILAAVALIDGLLRLSIISTKRDSETEKLVENTSTRRTSSMFTLIRDPLICIAIGASMMTLIGVAMLEGTLPIHLMVSMKSATPLEQGLVFLPMSVALFISQNAFGYLGFYIRRWLCGMIGLGVVAVAFFLIPLMHSVVALIGPQVLLGTGIGMVMSTIGPTLAQLVDLRYSSADYGNAFALFETGLCVSFLLGPLVGGYLVRVIGFQWTLAGVAILDISYAPLMFFLRI
;
A
#
# COMPACT_ATOMS: atom_id res chain seq x y z
N MET A 1 10.42 -2.36 -12.93
CA MET A 1 9.01 -2.64 -13.29
C MET A 1 8.78 -4.12 -13.57
N ILE A 2 9.43 -4.72 -14.57
CA ILE A 2 9.32 -6.16 -14.89
C ILE A 2 9.60 -7.04 -13.67
N LEU A 3 10.67 -6.76 -12.91
CA LEU A 3 10.97 -7.51 -11.68
C LEU A 3 9.82 -7.44 -10.67
N VAL A 4 9.25 -6.25 -10.45
CA VAL A 4 8.13 -6.03 -9.51
C VAL A 4 6.84 -6.67 -10.01
N THR A 5 6.58 -6.66 -11.31
CA THR A 5 5.46 -7.36 -11.94
C THR A 5 5.62 -8.87 -11.86
N ILE A 6 6.85 -9.39 -12.01
CA ILE A 6 7.17 -10.81 -11.80
C ILE A 6 7.02 -11.18 -10.33
N THR A 7 7.51 -10.36 -9.40
CA THR A 7 7.31 -10.56 -7.95
C THR A 7 5.82 -10.49 -7.60
N PHE A 8 5.05 -9.63 -8.26
CA PHE A 8 3.59 -9.51 -8.10
C PHE A 8 2.85 -10.77 -8.60
N ILE A 9 3.19 -11.27 -9.79
CA ILE A 9 2.63 -12.52 -10.34
C ILE A 9 3.02 -13.70 -9.46
N ASN A 10 4.28 -13.77 -9.00
CA ASN A 10 4.75 -14.84 -8.13
C ASN A 10 4.09 -14.79 -6.74
N LYS A 11 3.83 -13.59 -6.20
CA LYS A 11 3.12 -13.42 -4.92
C LYS A 11 1.63 -13.78 -5.03
N ILE A 12 1.01 -13.66 -6.20
CA ILE A 12 -0.33 -14.19 -6.45
C ILE A 12 -0.32 -15.73 -6.48
N ARG A 13 0.72 -16.32 -7.09
CA ARG A 13 0.84 -17.78 -7.20
C ARG A 13 1.13 -18.49 -5.88
N SER A 14 1.79 -17.82 -4.93
CA SER A 14 2.22 -18.44 -3.66
C SER A 14 1.29 -18.17 -2.47
N GLN A 15 0.02 -17.81 -2.70
CA GLN A 15 -0.87 -17.41 -1.61
C GLN A 15 -1.32 -18.59 -0.75
N ARG A 16 -1.45 -18.32 0.55
CA ARG A 16 -1.83 -19.29 1.58
C ARG A 16 -3.21 -18.93 2.12
N VAL A 17 -4.19 -19.80 1.88
CA VAL A 17 -5.60 -19.58 2.24
C VAL A 17 -5.99 -20.52 3.39
N LEU A 18 -6.57 -19.95 4.45
CA LEU A 18 -7.02 -20.68 5.62
C LEU A 18 -8.56 -20.73 5.69
N PHE A 19 -9.13 -21.93 5.70
CA PHE A 19 -10.55 -22.17 5.89
C PHE A 19 -10.83 -22.48 7.36
N VAL A 20 -11.76 -21.76 7.98
CA VAL A 20 -12.12 -21.95 9.40
C VAL A 20 -13.61 -22.31 9.53
N SER A 21 -13.88 -23.49 10.08
CA SER A 21 -15.24 -24.01 10.27
C SER A 21 -15.57 -24.28 11.73
N ILE A 22 -16.84 -24.12 12.08
CA ILE A 22 -17.42 -24.66 13.32
C ILE A 22 -17.58 -26.19 13.21
N PRO A 23 -17.73 -26.93 14.33
CA PRO A 23 -17.85 -28.40 14.36
C PRO A 23 -19.25 -28.88 13.93
N SER A 24 -19.71 -28.44 12.76
CA SER A 24 -20.99 -28.82 12.16
C SER A 24 -20.75 -29.35 10.75
N LEU A 25 -21.22 -30.56 10.47
CA LEU A 25 -20.98 -31.24 9.20
C LEU A 25 -21.54 -30.46 8.01
N SER A 26 -22.70 -29.81 8.15
CA SER A 26 -23.28 -28.98 7.08
C SER A 26 -22.42 -27.73 6.80
N HIS A 27 -21.95 -27.06 7.85
CA HIS A 27 -21.06 -25.89 7.74
C HIS A 27 -19.71 -26.24 7.14
N PHE A 28 -19.16 -27.37 7.55
CA PHE A 28 -17.87 -27.86 7.09
C PHE A 28 -17.89 -28.31 5.62
N ASN A 29 -18.90 -29.09 5.20
CA ASN A 29 -18.96 -29.63 3.84
C ASN A 29 -18.96 -28.55 2.75
N GLY A 30 -19.62 -27.42 2.97
CA GLY A 30 -19.64 -26.32 2.00
C GLY A 30 -18.29 -25.64 1.85
N LEU A 31 -17.61 -25.34 2.96
CA LEU A 31 -16.25 -24.80 2.96
C LEU A 31 -15.26 -25.78 2.32
N LEU A 32 -15.39 -27.07 2.62
CA LEU A 32 -14.59 -28.13 2.02
C LEU A 32 -14.77 -28.17 0.49
N SER A 33 -16.02 -28.05 0.02
CA SER A 33 -16.32 -28.07 -1.41
C SER A 33 -15.78 -26.83 -2.14
N ILE A 34 -15.78 -25.65 -1.49
CA ILE A 34 -15.12 -24.44 -2.01
C ILE A 34 -13.60 -24.62 -2.05
N GLY A 35 -12.99 -25.16 -0.98
CA GLY A 35 -11.55 -25.40 -0.94
C GLY A 35 -11.09 -26.38 -2.01
N ARG A 36 -11.87 -27.43 -2.28
CA ARG A 36 -11.60 -28.33 -3.43
C ARG A 36 -11.69 -27.62 -4.77
N ALA A 37 -12.75 -26.87 -5.01
CA ALA A 37 -12.91 -26.12 -6.26
C ALA A 37 -11.74 -25.15 -6.46
N LEU A 38 -11.22 -24.54 -5.39
CA LEU A 38 -10.04 -23.67 -5.43
C LEU A 38 -8.76 -24.46 -5.75
N ALA A 39 -8.56 -25.64 -5.16
CA ALA A 39 -7.42 -26.52 -5.44
C ALA A 39 -7.41 -27.03 -6.89
N ASP A 40 -8.58 -27.39 -7.41
CA ASP A 40 -8.75 -27.88 -8.78
C ASP A 40 -8.49 -26.77 -9.82
N TYR A 41 -8.89 -25.53 -9.50
CA TYR A 41 -8.65 -24.38 -10.36
C TYR A 41 -7.19 -23.91 -10.39
N HIS A 42 -6.51 -23.95 -9.24
CA HIS A 42 -5.14 -23.43 -9.08
C HIS A 42 -4.29 -24.35 -8.23
N ARG A 43 -3.39 -25.12 -8.88
CA ARG A 43 -2.51 -26.09 -8.21
C ARG A 43 -1.47 -25.46 -7.27
N ASP A 44 -1.22 -24.15 -7.39
CA ASP A 44 -0.15 -23.47 -6.66
C ASP A 44 -0.63 -22.80 -5.35
N VAL A 45 -1.95 -22.73 -5.11
CA VAL A 45 -2.50 -22.14 -3.87
C VAL A 45 -2.38 -23.15 -2.72
N SER A 46 -1.74 -22.74 -1.62
CA SER A 46 -1.64 -23.56 -0.42
C SER A 46 -2.93 -23.45 0.40
N ILE A 47 -3.68 -24.55 0.49
CA ILE A 47 -4.94 -24.60 1.24
C ILE A 47 -4.72 -25.26 2.60
N THR A 48 -5.15 -24.57 3.65
CA THR A 48 -5.19 -25.10 5.03
C THR A 48 -6.61 -25.07 5.57
N PHE A 49 -7.00 -26.09 6.34
CA PHE A 49 -8.24 -26.11 7.12
C PHE A 49 -7.95 -26.10 8.62
N ALA A 50 -8.56 -25.18 9.35
CA ALA A 50 -8.65 -25.21 10.80
C ALA A 50 -9.94 -25.91 11.22
N VAL A 51 -9.80 -27.09 11.84
CA VAL A 51 -10.90 -27.99 12.19
C VAL A 51 -10.72 -28.59 13.59
N PHE A 52 -11.83 -29.01 14.19
CA PHE A 52 -11.82 -29.83 15.41
C PHE A 52 -11.50 -31.29 15.07
N ASP A 53 -10.99 -32.03 16.04
CA ASP A 53 -10.41 -33.38 15.83
C ASP A 53 -11.37 -34.38 15.16
N ASN A 54 -12.67 -34.25 15.44
CA ASN A 54 -13.72 -35.09 14.87
C ASN A 54 -13.91 -34.92 13.34
N PHE A 55 -13.42 -33.84 12.73
CA PHE A 55 -13.48 -33.61 11.28
C PHE A 55 -12.13 -33.80 10.58
N ALA A 56 -11.05 -34.06 11.33
CA ALA A 56 -9.72 -34.21 10.77
C ALA A 56 -9.62 -35.39 9.77
N SER A 57 -10.18 -36.55 10.13
CA SER A 57 -10.18 -37.74 9.27
C SER A 57 -10.94 -37.50 7.96
N LEU A 58 -12.13 -36.90 8.05
CA LEU A 58 -12.94 -36.54 6.89
C LEU A 58 -12.20 -35.58 5.96
N THR A 59 -11.50 -34.59 6.51
CA THR A 59 -10.73 -33.63 5.72
C THR A 59 -9.59 -34.31 4.95
N ARG A 60 -8.83 -35.20 5.62
CA ARG A 60 -7.75 -35.96 4.98
C ARG A 60 -8.25 -36.88 3.87
N GLU A 61 -9.39 -37.54 4.08
CA GLU A 61 -10.00 -38.41 3.08
C GLU A 61 -10.52 -37.62 1.87
N LYS A 62 -11.11 -36.45 2.13
CA LYS A 62 -11.77 -35.66 1.10
C LYS A 62 -10.81 -34.73 0.34
N LEU A 63 -9.76 -34.20 0.96
CA LEU A 63 -8.78 -33.31 0.32
C LEU A 63 -7.35 -33.57 0.86
N PRO A 64 -6.66 -34.62 0.39
CA PRO A 64 -5.38 -35.07 0.95
C PRO A 64 -4.23 -34.05 0.82
N SER A 65 -4.30 -33.17 -0.18
CA SER A 65 -3.30 -32.12 -0.44
C SER A 65 -3.37 -30.93 0.52
N SER A 66 -4.45 -30.82 1.32
CA SER A 66 -4.64 -29.71 2.25
C SER A 66 -3.85 -29.90 3.55
N LYS A 67 -3.35 -28.80 4.12
CA LYS A 67 -2.80 -28.77 5.47
C LYS A 67 -3.92 -28.69 6.50
N LEU A 68 -3.65 -29.15 7.72
CA LEU A 68 -4.61 -29.16 8.82
C LEU A 68 -4.05 -28.44 10.05
N ILE A 69 -4.88 -27.57 10.63
CA ILE A 69 -4.70 -27.01 11.98
C ILE A 69 -5.79 -27.64 12.85
N LEU A 70 -5.36 -28.33 13.90
CA LEU A 70 -6.27 -28.93 14.87
C LEU A 70 -6.57 -27.92 15.97
N LEU A 71 -7.84 -27.56 16.12
CA LEU A 71 -8.32 -26.67 17.17
C LEU A 71 -8.51 -27.42 18.51
N GLY A 72 -8.48 -28.76 18.48
CA GLY A 72 -8.58 -29.66 19.62
C GLY A 72 -9.85 -30.53 19.60
N SER A 73 -10.03 -31.32 20.66
CA SER A 73 -11.15 -32.26 20.79
C SER A 73 -12.33 -31.63 21.52
N LEU A 74 -13.53 -32.05 21.13
CA LEU A 74 -14.79 -31.75 21.82
C LEU A 74 -15.25 -33.04 22.51
N SER A 75 -15.69 -32.96 23.77
CA SER A 75 -16.24 -34.10 24.49
C SER A 75 -17.52 -34.60 23.76
N SER A 76 -17.51 -35.85 23.33
CA SER A 76 -18.57 -36.40 22.44
C SER A 76 -19.95 -36.54 23.11
N ASN A 77 -19.99 -36.56 24.45
CA ASN A 77 -21.23 -36.76 25.23
C ASN A 77 -21.99 -35.47 25.58
N GLU A 78 -21.39 -34.29 25.44
CA GLU A 78 -22.02 -33.03 25.87
C GLU A 78 -22.78 -32.31 24.74
N HIS A 79 -22.48 -32.57 23.46
CA HIS A 79 -23.02 -31.79 22.34
C HIS A 79 -24.35 -32.28 21.75
N ARG A 80 -24.61 -33.60 21.67
CA ARG A 80 -25.90 -34.10 21.11
C ARG A 80 -27.15 -33.54 21.81
N PRO A 81 -27.19 -33.38 23.16
CA PRO A 81 -28.33 -32.78 23.85
C PRO A 81 -28.53 -31.28 23.54
N ILE A 82 -27.48 -30.58 23.10
CA ILE A 82 -27.53 -29.13 22.81
C ILE A 82 -28.23 -28.85 21.47
N PHE A 83 -28.26 -29.81 20.55
CA PHE A 83 -28.94 -29.64 19.26
C PHE A 83 -30.30 -30.35 19.17
N SER A 84 -30.77 -30.98 20.26
CA SER A 84 -32.12 -31.53 20.32
C SER A 84 -33.16 -30.43 20.56
N VAL A 85 -34.33 -30.56 19.94
CA VAL A 85 -35.46 -29.63 20.17
C VAL A 85 -36.20 -30.07 21.41
N ARG A 86 -36.39 -29.16 22.37
CA ARG A 86 -37.23 -29.45 23.54
C ARG A 86 -38.71 -29.24 23.18
N ASN A 87 -39.59 -30.07 23.74
CA ASN A 87 -41.04 -29.92 23.51
C ASN A 87 -41.49 -28.51 23.94
N GLY A 88 -42.17 -27.80 23.03
CA GLY A 88 -42.64 -26.42 23.24
C GLY A 88 -41.59 -25.31 23.03
N GLU A 89 -40.34 -25.66 22.67
CA GLU A 89 -39.29 -24.68 22.39
C GLU A 89 -39.54 -23.94 21.07
N THR A 90 -39.54 -22.60 21.10
CA THR A 90 -39.65 -21.78 19.89
C THR A 90 -38.33 -21.76 19.10
N PRO A 91 -38.35 -21.51 17.77
CA PRO A 91 -37.12 -21.45 16.97
C PRO A 91 -36.08 -20.46 17.50
N LEU A 92 -36.53 -19.33 18.04
CA LEU A 92 -35.64 -18.30 18.58
C LEU A 92 -35.00 -18.72 19.93
N GLN A 93 -35.76 -19.41 20.80
CA GLN A 93 -35.22 -20.01 22.04
C GLN A 93 -34.17 -21.08 21.75
N PHE A 94 -34.42 -21.91 20.74
CA PHE A 94 -33.49 -22.92 20.28
C PHE A 94 -32.18 -22.29 19.76
N MET A 95 -32.29 -21.25 18.93
CA MET A 95 -31.13 -20.54 18.39
C MET A 95 -30.32 -19.81 19.47
N ALA A 96 -30.99 -19.20 20.44
CA ALA A 96 -30.34 -18.69 21.64
C ALA A 96 -29.53 -19.81 22.30
N ARG A 97 -30.17 -20.91 22.71
CA ARG A 97 -29.48 -21.99 23.43
C ARG A 97 -28.25 -22.54 22.70
N ILE A 98 -28.32 -22.79 21.39
CA ILE A 98 -27.17 -23.22 20.57
C ILE A 98 -26.10 -22.15 20.48
N SER A 99 -26.49 -20.88 20.30
CA SER A 99 -25.50 -19.80 20.26
C SER A 99 -24.70 -19.73 21.57
N MET A 100 -25.36 -19.87 22.73
CA MET A 100 -24.68 -19.91 24.04
C MET A 100 -23.81 -21.16 24.20
N HIS A 101 -24.42 -22.34 24.11
CA HIS A 101 -23.80 -23.58 24.58
C HIS A 101 -23.09 -24.36 23.46
N GLY A 102 -23.25 -23.93 22.21
CA GLY A 102 -22.58 -24.50 21.04
C GLY A 102 -21.51 -23.57 20.48
N PHE A 103 -21.91 -22.43 19.92
CA PHE A 103 -20.98 -21.54 19.19
C PHE A 103 -20.04 -20.75 20.10
N LEU A 104 -20.54 -20.21 21.23
CA LEU A 104 -19.68 -19.47 22.17
C LEU A 104 -18.83 -20.41 23.03
N ALA A 105 -19.31 -21.63 23.30
CA ALA A 105 -18.57 -22.63 24.08
C ALA A 105 -17.22 -23.02 23.44
N ILE A 106 -17.09 -22.92 22.12
CA ILE A 106 -15.87 -23.24 21.38
C ILE A 106 -14.96 -22.02 21.13
N TYR A 107 -15.34 -20.84 21.61
CA TYR A 107 -14.65 -19.57 21.30
C TYR A 107 -13.18 -19.59 21.75
N GLU A 108 -12.92 -19.91 23.03
CA GLU A 108 -11.56 -19.89 23.60
C GLU A 108 -10.65 -20.93 22.94
N GLN A 109 -11.16 -22.15 22.75
CA GLN A 109 -10.43 -23.23 22.10
C GLN A 109 -10.07 -22.89 20.65
N MET A 110 -11.01 -22.31 19.89
CA MET A 110 -10.75 -21.85 18.52
C MET A 110 -9.73 -20.70 18.50
N HIS A 111 -9.87 -19.73 19.40
CA HIS A 111 -8.95 -18.60 19.51
C HIS A 111 -7.51 -19.07 19.78
N ASP A 112 -7.31 -19.90 20.81
CA ASP A 112 -5.99 -20.41 21.18
C ASP A 112 -5.37 -21.27 20.08
N GLY A 113 -6.17 -22.14 19.43
CA GLY A 113 -5.71 -22.96 18.30
C GLY A 113 -5.21 -22.12 17.12
N LEU A 114 -5.89 -21.02 16.80
CA LEU A 114 -5.50 -20.12 15.71
C LEU A 114 -4.28 -19.26 16.07
N VAL A 115 -4.19 -18.76 17.30
CA VAL A 115 -3.01 -18.00 17.77
C VAL A 115 -1.76 -18.90 17.75
N ASN A 116 -1.87 -20.14 18.26
CA ASN A 116 -0.76 -21.10 18.27
C ASN A 116 -0.29 -21.48 16.85
N ALA A 117 -1.18 -21.40 15.85
CA ALA A 117 -0.83 -21.64 14.45
C ALA A 117 -0.14 -20.43 13.77
N ASN A 118 0.07 -19.33 14.50
CA ASN A 118 0.65 -18.08 14.04
C ASN A 118 0.08 -17.62 12.68
N ILE A 119 -1.23 -17.35 12.65
CA ILE A 119 -1.94 -17.15 11.38
C ILE A 119 -1.54 -15.89 10.62
N VAL A 120 -0.99 -14.86 11.29
CA VAL A 120 -0.59 -13.58 10.66
C VAL A 120 0.56 -13.79 9.68
N ASP A 121 1.59 -14.50 10.12
CA ASP A 121 2.79 -14.69 9.30
C ASP A 121 2.59 -15.80 8.26
N ASN A 122 1.56 -16.63 8.46
CA ASN A 122 1.35 -17.86 7.71
C ASN A 122 0.25 -17.82 6.66
N TYR A 123 -0.67 -16.86 6.70
CA TYR A 123 -1.82 -16.85 5.78
C TYR A 123 -2.12 -15.45 5.23
N ASP A 124 -2.48 -15.41 3.95
CA ASP A 124 -2.78 -14.17 3.23
C ASP A 124 -4.29 -13.87 3.20
N LEU A 125 -5.13 -14.90 3.37
CA LEU A 125 -6.59 -14.81 3.32
C LEU A 125 -7.27 -15.87 4.19
N LEU A 126 -8.30 -15.46 4.93
CA LEU A 126 -9.14 -16.37 5.72
C LEU A 126 -10.56 -16.49 5.13
N ILE A 127 -11.07 -17.72 4.99
CA ILE A 127 -12.48 -18.00 4.68
C ILE A 127 -13.15 -18.53 5.95
N ILE A 128 -14.01 -17.71 6.55
CA ILE A 128 -14.48 -17.90 7.92
C ILE A 128 -15.98 -18.17 7.94
N ASN A 129 -16.39 -19.23 8.63
CA ASN A 129 -17.81 -19.48 8.88
C ASN A 129 -18.45 -18.33 9.70
N MET A 130 -19.68 -17.93 9.36
CA MET A 130 -20.39 -16.82 10.04
C MET A 130 -20.53 -16.98 11.56
N PHE A 131 -20.48 -18.21 12.08
CA PHE A 131 -20.57 -18.51 13.53
C PHE A 131 -19.21 -18.74 14.20
N ALA A 132 -18.10 -18.70 13.45
CA ALA A 132 -16.75 -18.81 14.00
C ALA A 132 -16.26 -17.45 14.53
N PHE A 133 -16.88 -16.96 15.61
CA PHE A 133 -16.65 -15.59 16.12
C PHE A 133 -15.20 -15.31 16.49
N ALA A 134 -14.50 -16.26 17.13
CA ALA A 134 -13.09 -16.11 17.50
C ALA A 134 -12.19 -15.86 16.28
N ALA A 135 -12.45 -16.55 15.16
CA ALA A 135 -11.69 -16.35 13.94
C ALA A 135 -11.98 -14.99 13.28
N GLN A 136 -13.23 -14.52 13.34
CA GLN A 136 -13.61 -13.19 12.82
C GLN A 136 -12.95 -12.07 13.62
N ASP A 137 -12.96 -12.19 14.96
CA ASP A 137 -12.32 -11.24 15.86
C ASP A 137 -10.81 -11.20 15.59
N LEU A 138 -10.15 -12.35 15.59
CA LEU A 138 -8.71 -12.46 15.36
C LEU A 138 -8.27 -11.95 13.98
N ALA A 139 -9.03 -12.27 12.92
CA ALA A 139 -8.71 -11.79 11.57
C ALA A 139 -8.83 -10.27 11.46
N HIS A 140 -9.87 -9.67 12.06
CA HIS A 140 -10.07 -8.23 12.08
C HIS A 140 -8.96 -7.51 12.87
N ASP A 141 -8.67 -8.00 14.07
CA ASP A 141 -7.72 -7.38 14.98
C ASP A 141 -6.27 -7.44 14.45
N LEU A 142 -5.92 -8.51 13.75
CA LEU A 142 -4.62 -8.68 13.11
C LEU A 142 -4.54 -8.08 11.69
N GLY A 143 -5.63 -7.48 11.21
CA GLY A 143 -5.71 -6.86 9.89
C GLY A 143 -5.58 -7.87 8.72
N ILE A 144 -5.85 -9.15 8.96
CA ILE A 144 -5.79 -10.19 7.93
C ILE A 144 -7.06 -10.10 7.07
N PRO A 145 -6.93 -10.01 5.74
CA PRO A 145 -8.08 -10.04 4.85
C PRO A 145 -8.91 -11.33 5.04
N PHE A 146 -10.23 -11.21 5.23
CA PHE A 146 -11.12 -12.37 5.35
C PHE A 146 -12.42 -12.26 4.54
N VAL A 147 -13.04 -13.42 4.28
CA VAL A 147 -14.36 -13.60 3.65
C VAL A 147 -15.27 -14.35 4.62
N ILE A 148 -16.52 -13.90 4.75
CA ILE A 148 -17.52 -14.57 5.58
C ILE A 148 -18.31 -15.57 4.74
N TYR A 149 -18.43 -16.81 5.22
CA TYR A 149 -19.25 -17.87 4.64
C TYR A 149 -20.49 -18.12 5.48
N SER A 150 -21.66 -17.88 4.89
CA SER A 150 -22.98 -18.10 5.48
C SER A 150 -23.74 -19.22 4.76
N LEU A 151 -24.38 -20.10 5.52
CA LEU A 151 -25.32 -21.12 5.02
C LEU A 151 -26.78 -20.76 5.26
N THR A 152 -27.05 -19.54 5.72
CA THR A 152 -28.41 -19.05 5.98
C THR A 152 -28.71 -17.84 5.12
N SER A 153 -30.00 -17.61 4.90
CA SER A 153 -30.52 -16.36 4.33
C SER A 153 -30.04 -15.14 5.11
N VAL A 154 -30.00 -13.98 4.45
CA VAL A 154 -29.51 -12.72 5.02
C VAL A 154 -30.54 -12.08 5.99
N GLU A 155 -31.41 -12.89 6.60
CA GLU A 155 -32.44 -12.46 7.58
C GLU A 155 -31.85 -12.11 8.95
N GLY A 156 -30.60 -12.50 9.21
CA GLY A 156 -29.90 -12.25 10.47
C GLY A 156 -29.27 -10.85 10.61
N VAL A 157 -29.45 -9.95 9.62
CA VAL A 157 -28.83 -8.63 9.61
C VAL A 157 -29.80 -7.59 10.16
N PHE A 158 -29.36 -6.82 11.15
CA PHE A 158 -30.15 -5.73 11.73
C PHE A 158 -30.54 -4.71 10.65
N ASN A 159 -31.74 -4.12 10.79
CA ASN A 159 -32.34 -3.12 9.89
C ASN A 159 -33.06 -3.66 8.63
N LEU A 160 -33.87 -4.72 8.78
CA LEU A 160 -34.73 -5.24 7.71
C LEU A 160 -36.04 -4.43 7.53
N PRO A 161 -36.52 -4.23 6.29
CA PRO A 161 -37.84 -3.66 6.06
C PRO A 161 -38.97 -4.44 6.77
N SER A 162 -40.06 -3.74 7.13
CA SER A 162 -41.23 -4.32 7.82
C SER A 162 -41.89 -5.51 7.12
N TRP A 163 -41.70 -5.67 5.81
CA TRP A 163 -42.27 -6.76 4.99
C TRP A 163 -41.35 -7.98 4.82
N ILE A 164 -40.19 -7.98 5.48
CA ILE A 164 -39.27 -9.13 5.53
C ILE A 164 -39.35 -9.73 6.93
N PRO A 165 -39.70 -11.02 7.09
CA PRO A 165 -39.68 -11.70 8.38
C PRO A 165 -38.36 -11.50 9.11
N ARG A 166 -38.43 -11.10 10.37
CA ARG A 166 -37.28 -11.03 11.28
C ARG A 166 -37.23 -12.30 12.12
N GLY A 167 -36.04 -12.89 12.22
CA GLY A 167 -35.87 -14.17 12.91
C GLY A 167 -36.26 -15.38 12.04
N PHE A 168 -35.96 -16.58 12.53
CA PHE A 168 -36.18 -17.86 11.83
C PHE A 168 -37.65 -18.27 11.77
N ASP A 169 -38.55 -17.33 11.49
CA ASP A 169 -39.99 -17.55 11.46
C ASP A 169 -40.46 -18.20 10.14
N SER A 170 -41.65 -18.79 10.18
CA SER A 170 -42.30 -19.53 9.08
C SER A 170 -43.13 -18.63 8.15
N HIS A 171 -43.22 -17.33 8.41
CA HIS A 171 -44.00 -16.41 7.58
C HIS A 171 -43.37 -16.21 6.20
N THR A 172 -44.19 -16.28 5.15
CA THR A 172 -43.74 -15.93 3.80
C THR A 172 -43.87 -14.41 3.56
N GLN A 173 -43.15 -13.88 2.56
CA GLN A 173 -43.26 -12.47 2.16
C GLN A 173 -44.71 -12.07 1.83
N GLY A 174 -45.45 -12.99 1.23
CA GLY A 174 -46.86 -12.79 0.86
C GLY A 174 -47.79 -12.71 2.07
N ASP A 175 -47.46 -13.35 3.19
CA ASP A 175 -48.26 -13.31 4.42
C ASP A 175 -48.14 -11.94 5.10
N LEU A 176 -46.92 -11.40 5.17
CA LEU A 176 -46.65 -10.09 5.77
C LEU A 176 -47.12 -8.93 4.89
N GLN A 177 -47.07 -9.05 3.56
CA GLN A 177 -47.56 -7.99 2.68
C GLN A 177 -49.08 -7.75 2.78
N LYS A 178 -49.84 -8.79 3.15
CA LYS A 178 -51.31 -8.73 3.22
C LYS A 178 -51.86 -8.09 4.51
N SER A 179 -51.06 -7.97 5.57
CA SER A 179 -51.55 -7.52 6.89
C SER A 179 -50.66 -6.43 7.51
N LEU A 180 -51.25 -5.24 7.73
CA LEU A 180 -50.58 -4.13 8.43
C LEU A 180 -50.20 -4.52 9.87
N LEU A 181 -51.07 -5.24 10.57
CA LEU A 181 -50.82 -5.71 11.94
C LEU A 181 -49.61 -6.64 11.99
N ALA A 182 -49.49 -7.54 11.01
CA ALA A 182 -48.36 -8.47 10.92
C ALA A 182 -47.05 -7.72 10.63
N ARG A 183 -47.07 -6.69 9.77
CA ARG A 183 -45.91 -5.80 9.52
C ARG A 183 -45.51 -4.99 10.75
N LEU A 184 -46.49 -4.50 11.52
CA LEU A 184 -46.23 -3.79 12.77
C LEU A 184 -45.61 -4.72 13.82
N ASN A 185 -46.15 -5.93 13.98
CA ASN A 185 -45.59 -6.94 14.87
C ASN A 185 -44.15 -7.31 14.47
N ASN A 186 -43.91 -7.53 13.17
CA ASN A 186 -42.57 -7.83 12.65
C ASN A 186 -41.58 -6.66 12.80
N TYR A 187 -42.04 -5.41 12.72
CA TYR A 187 -41.18 -4.23 12.86
C TYR A 187 -40.89 -3.85 14.32
N LEU A 188 -41.85 -4.05 15.24
CA LEU A 188 -41.76 -3.62 16.64
C LEU A 188 -41.44 -4.77 17.61
N VAL A 189 -42.17 -5.89 17.50
CA VAL A 189 -42.14 -6.97 18.50
C VAL A 189 -41.01 -7.96 18.23
N GLU A 190 -40.82 -8.39 16.99
CA GLU A 190 -39.74 -9.34 16.66
C GLU A 190 -38.33 -8.86 17.02
N PRO A 191 -37.96 -7.58 16.81
CA PRO A 191 -36.67 -7.07 17.27
C PRO A 191 -36.50 -7.13 18.79
N LEU A 192 -37.57 -6.84 19.54
CA LEU A 192 -37.55 -6.96 21.00
C LEU A 192 -37.39 -8.42 21.43
N ARG A 193 -38.05 -9.36 20.75
CA ARG A 193 -37.86 -10.80 20.98
C ARG A 193 -36.43 -11.23 20.69
N ILE A 194 -35.86 -10.80 19.55
CA ILE A 194 -34.47 -11.09 19.19
C ILE A 194 -33.52 -10.52 20.25
N ILE A 195 -33.71 -9.28 20.70
CA ILE A 195 -32.89 -8.68 21.76
C ILE A 195 -33.05 -9.46 23.08
N PHE A 196 -34.27 -9.85 23.44
CA PHE A 196 -34.53 -10.59 24.67
C PHE A 196 -33.84 -11.97 24.67
N TYR A 197 -33.96 -12.72 23.58
CA TYR A 197 -33.39 -14.07 23.48
C TYR A 197 -31.91 -14.08 23.13
N LEU A 198 -31.46 -13.23 22.19
CA LEU A 198 -30.06 -13.18 21.71
C LEU A 198 -29.18 -12.16 22.44
N GLY A 199 -29.74 -11.21 23.18
CA GLY A 199 -28.99 -10.21 23.95
C GLY A 199 -28.01 -10.79 24.97
N PRO A 200 -28.39 -11.78 25.80
CA PRO A 200 -27.47 -12.44 26.71
C PRO A 200 -26.24 -13.04 26.02
N HIS A 201 -26.39 -13.50 24.77
CA HIS A 201 -25.29 -14.05 23.98
C HIS A 201 -24.28 -12.99 23.59
N MET A 202 -24.74 -11.79 23.24
CA MET A 202 -23.86 -10.68 22.94
C MET A 202 -23.08 -10.24 24.19
N VAL A 203 -23.73 -10.24 25.35
CA VAL A 203 -23.07 -9.96 26.64
C VAL A 203 -21.99 -11.00 26.96
N GLU A 204 -22.29 -12.29 26.77
CA GLU A 204 -21.31 -13.35 27.03
C GLU A 204 -20.18 -13.37 26.00
N LEU A 205 -20.46 -13.10 24.71
CA LEU A 205 -19.41 -12.92 23.70
C LEU A 205 -18.48 -11.75 24.07
N ASP A 206 -19.04 -10.63 24.49
CA ASP A 206 -18.27 -9.48 24.97
C ASP A 206 -17.48 -9.80 26.25
N ARG A 207 -17.99 -10.67 27.12
CA ARG A 207 -17.27 -11.17 28.29
C ARG A 207 -16.06 -12.01 27.88
N LEU A 208 -16.23 -12.95 26.94
CA LEU A 208 -15.15 -13.77 26.39
C LEU A 208 -14.06 -12.90 25.73
N ARG A 209 -14.45 -11.91 24.93
CA ARG A 209 -13.53 -10.93 24.33
C ARG A 209 -12.71 -10.18 25.38
N ARG A 210 -13.34 -9.70 26.46
CA ARG A 210 -12.64 -9.00 27.55
C ARG A 210 -11.68 -9.92 28.31
N ASN A 211 -12.06 -11.16 28.55
CA ASN A 211 -11.23 -12.12 29.28
C ASN A 211 -9.96 -12.48 28.50
N ASN A 212 -10.07 -12.70 27.19
CA ASN A 212 -8.92 -12.97 26.33
C ASN A 212 -7.95 -11.78 26.27
N ASN A 213 -8.46 -10.55 26.09
CA ASN A 213 -7.62 -9.35 26.02
C ASN A 213 -6.87 -9.04 27.32
N ARG A 214 -7.44 -9.39 28.48
CA ARG A 214 -6.79 -9.20 29.79
C ARG A 214 -5.63 -10.17 30.04
N THR A 215 -5.61 -11.31 29.36
CA THR A 215 -4.67 -12.39 29.64
C THR A 215 -3.64 -12.62 28.53
N ARG A 216 -3.93 -12.29 27.27
CA ARG A 216 -3.08 -12.68 26.13
C ARG A 216 -3.08 -11.63 25.01
N GLN A 217 -1.97 -10.87 24.93
CA GLN A 217 -1.55 -9.96 23.86
C GLN A 217 -2.54 -8.85 23.42
N GLY A 218 -2.40 -7.66 24.02
CA GLY A 218 -2.37 -6.34 23.33
C GLY A 218 -3.50 -5.88 22.40
N ILE A 219 -4.55 -6.66 22.17
CA ILE A 219 -5.60 -6.38 21.21
C ILE A 219 -6.75 -5.62 21.91
N HIS A 220 -7.24 -4.54 21.31
CA HIS A 220 -8.34 -3.75 21.86
C HIS A 220 -9.70 -4.44 21.63
N PRO A 221 -10.54 -4.66 22.66
CA PRO A 221 -11.84 -5.30 22.45
C PRO A 221 -12.79 -4.34 21.74
N LEU A 222 -13.08 -4.61 20.47
CA LEU A 222 -14.21 -4.00 19.77
C LEU A 222 -15.50 -4.68 20.23
N LEU A 223 -16.06 -4.21 21.34
CA LEU A 223 -17.33 -4.69 21.88
C LEU A 223 -18.48 -4.41 20.89
N GLY A 224 -19.48 -5.28 20.86
CA GLY A 224 -20.66 -5.10 20.00
C GLY A 224 -20.81 -6.10 18.86
N ASN A 225 -21.56 -5.70 17.83
CA ASN A 225 -22.14 -6.62 16.85
C ASN A 225 -21.06 -7.24 15.91
N PRO A 226 -20.98 -8.58 15.79
CA PRO A 226 -20.07 -9.24 14.86
C PRO A 226 -20.21 -8.77 13.40
N VAL A 227 -21.41 -8.40 12.96
CA VAL A 227 -21.69 -7.98 11.57
C VAL A 227 -20.99 -6.68 11.20
N GLU A 228 -20.66 -5.81 12.17
CA GLU A 228 -19.90 -4.58 11.90
C GLU A 228 -18.50 -4.87 11.37
N ARG A 229 -17.91 -6.02 11.74
CA ARG A 229 -16.61 -6.47 11.25
C ARG A 229 -16.63 -6.86 9.78
N TRP A 230 -17.81 -7.17 9.24
CA TRP A 230 -17.94 -7.63 7.86
C TRP A 230 -17.90 -6.44 6.87
N GLN A 231 -17.91 -5.20 7.36
CA GLN A 231 -17.87 -4.01 6.50
C GLN A 231 -16.62 -3.99 5.62
N GLY A 232 -16.81 -3.86 4.31
CA GLY A 232 -15.72 -3.87 3.33
C GLY A 232 -15.21 -5.27 2.95
N HIS A 233 -15.69 -6.33 3.60
CA HIS A 233 -15.34 -7.72 3.31
C HIS A 233 -16.41 -8.44 2.49
N PRO A 234 -16.05 -9.39 1.60
CA PRO A 234 -17.01 -10.21 0.88
C PRO A 234 -17.77 -11.16 1.81
N ILE A 235 -19.06 -11.32 1.54
CA ILE A 235 -19.95 -12.22 2.27
C ILE A 235 -20.53 -13.21 1.28
N PHE A 236 -20.07 -14.46 1.38
CA PHE A 236 -20.53 -15.58 0.57
C PHE A 236 -21.74 -16.21 1.22
N ILE A 237 -22.87 -16.14 0.52
CA ILE A 237 -24.13 -16.70 0.95
C ILE A 237 -24.36 -17.98 0.14
N ALA A 238 -24.13 -19.13 0.76
CA ALA A 238 -24.43 -20.44 0.20
C ALA A 238 -25.93 -20.73 0.27
N TYR A 239 -26.74 -19.83 -0.31
CA TYR A 239 -28.19 -19.88 -0.39
C TYR A 239 -28.61 -19.41 -1.79
N PRO A 240 -29.61 -20.02 -2.45
CA PRO A 240 -30.10 -19.53 -3.74
C PRO A 240 -30.82 -18.18 -3.59
N MET A 241 -30.44 -17.20 -4.41
CA MET A 241 -31.11 -15.89 -4.40
C MET A 241 -32.61 -16.01 -4.68
N ALA A 242 -33.01 -16.96 -5.53
CA ALA A 242 -34.42 -17.26 -5.83
C ALA A 242 -35.26 -17.71 -4.61
N LEU A 243 -34.61 -18.22 -3.56
CA LEU A 243 -35.28 -18.59 -2.31
C LEU A 243 -35.22 -17.48 -1.25
N ASP A 244 -34.44 -16.42 -1.45
CA ASP A 244 -34.38 -15.27 -0.55
C ASP A 244 -35.43 -14.20 -0.92
N PHE A 245 -35.65 -13.23 -0.03
CA PHE A 245 -36.62 -12.17 -0.27
C PHE A 245 -36.10 -11.12 -1.26
N ARG A 246 -37.00 -10.62 -2.11
CA ARG A 246 -36.65 -9.56 -3.07
C ARG A 246 -36.27 -8.26 -2.35
N ARG A 247 -34.99 -7.88 -2.47
CA ARG A 247 -34.43 -6.59 -2.01
C ARG A 247 -33.12 -6.27 -2.73
N SER A 248 -32.65 -5.04 -2.57
CA SER A 248 -31.30 -4.65 -2.96
C SER A 248 -30.28 -5.10 -1.91
N TYR A 249 -29.17 -5.66 -2.37
CA TYR A 249 -28.03 -6.03 -1.54
C TYR A 249 -26.85 -5.10 -1.81
N THR A 250 -25.96 -4.92 -0.84
CA THR A 250 -24.69 -4.24 -1.11
C THR A 250 -23.81 -5.12 -2.00
N PRO A 251 -22.87 -4.55 -2.79
CA PRO A 251 -22.03 -5.30 -3.72
C PRO A 251 -21.17 -6.40 -3.07
N ASN A 252 -21.02 -6.38 -1.75
CA ASN A 252 -20.21 -7.34 -1.00
C ASN A 252 -20.96 -8.67 -0.73
N TYR A 253 -22.28 -8.72 -0.90
CA TYR A 253 -23.04 -9.96 -0.75
C TYR A 253 -23.02 -10.75 -2.05
N HIS A 254 -22.53 -11.98 -1.99
CA HIS A 254 -22.43 -12.88 -3.12
C HIS A 254 -23.25 -14.14 -2.85
N PHE A 255 -24.42 -14.24 -3.47
CA PHE A 255 -25.21 -15.47 -3.48
C PHE A 255 -24.50 -16.51 -4.34
N LEU A 256 -24.17 -17.66 -3.76
CA LEU A 256 -23.48 -18.77 -4.43
C LEU A 256 -24.46 -19.88 -4.86
N GLY A 257 -25.73 -19.82 -4.46
CA GLY A 257 -26.64 -20.95 -4.60
C GLY A 257 -26.27 -22.09 -3.65
N PHE A 258 -26.67 -23.31 -4.00
CA PHE A 258 -26.30 -24.49 -3.23
C PHE A 258 -24.83 -24.88 -3.45
N THR A 259 -24.02 -24.87 -2.39
CA THR A 259 -22.61 -25.28 -2.40
C THR A 259 -22.43 -26.79 -2.22
N LEU A 260 -23.14 -27.58 -3.05
CA LEU A 260 -23.06 -29.03 -3.05
C LEU A 260 -21.82 -29.53 -3.82
N ASP A 261 -21.18 -30.58 -3.31
CA ASP A 261 -20.00 -31.20 -3.92
C ASP A 261 -20.35 -31.98 -5.19
N GLU A 262 -19.99 -31.46 -6.37
CA GLU A 262 -20.25 -32.09 -7.68
C GLU A 262 -19.70 -33.52 -7.79
N GLN A 263 -18.65 -33.88 -7.04
CA GLN A 263 -18.02 -35.20 -7.13
C GLN A 263 -18.68 -36.28 -6.25
N ASP A 264 -19.55 -35.91 -5.30
CA ASP A 264 -20.21 -36.87 -4.40
C ASP A 264 -21.22 -37.78 -5.13
N THR A 265 -21.63 -37.48 -6.38
CA THR A 265 -22.45 -38.41 -7.21
C THR A 265 -21.65 -39.58 -7.79
N ASN A 266 -20.33 -39.43 -7.91
CA ASN A 266 -19.47 -40.35 -8.65
C ASN A 266 -18.77 -41.39 -7.76
N ARG A 267 -18.81 -41.25 -6.43
CA ARG A 267 -18.26 -42.24 -5.50
C ARG A 267 -19.23 -43.41 -5.34
N VAL A 268 -18.86 -44.56 -5.89
CA VAL A 268 -19.62 -45.82 -5.78
C VAL A 268 -19.05 -46.62 -4.60
N SER A 269 -19.84 -46.78 -3.53
CA SER A 269 -19.59 -47.79 -2.50
C SER A 269 -20.41 -49.05 -2.79
N ASN A 270 -19.97 -50.21 -2.29
CA ASN A 270 -20.76 -51.46 -2.40
C ASN A 270 -22.18 -51.30 -1.83
N GLU A 271 -22.33 -50.55 -0.72
CA GLU A 271 -23.63 -50.20 -0.13
C GLU A 271 -24.50 -49.35 -1.08
N SER A 272 -23.88 -48.46 -1.87
CA SER A 272 -24.60 -47.66 -2.88
C SER A 272 -25.18 -48.54 -3.97
N CYS A 273 -24.46 -49.57 -4.41
CA CYS A 273 -24.93 -50.52 -5.42
C CYS A 273 -26.13 -51.35 -4.93
N GLU A 274 -26.13 -51.78 -3.66
CA GLU A 274 -27.24 -52.54 -3.08
C GLU A 274 -28.51 -51.70 -3.00
N ILE A 275 -28.40 -50.46 -2.54
CA ILE A 275 -29.53 -49.51 -2.49
C ILE A 275 -30.05 -49.24 -3.90
N GLU A 276 -29.17 -49.02 -4.88
CA GLU A 276 -29.58 -48.79 -6.28
C GLU A 276 -30.28 -50.00 -6.89
N ALA A 277 -29.78 -51.21 -6.64
CA ALA A 277 -30.40 -52.45 -7.11
C ALA A 277 -31.81 -52.59 -6.55
N TRP A 278 -31.99 -52.36 -5.24
CA TRP A 278 -33.32 -52.40 -4.61
C TRP A 278 -34.24 -51.32 -5.19
N VAL A 279 -33.80 -50.07 -5.35
CA VAL A 279 -34.61 -48.99 -5.92
C VAL A 279 -35.06 -49.28 -7.36
N ASN A 280 -34.24 -50.01 -8.13
CA ASN A 280 -34.55 -50.40 -9.51
C ASN A 280 -35.45 -51.63 -9.64
N GLU A 281 -35.59 -52.42 -8.58
CA GLU A 281 -36.44 -53.60 -8.54
C GLU A 281 -37.93 -53.19 -8.50
N THR A 282 -38.61 -53.11 -9.64
CA THR A 282 -40.04 -52.76 -9.75
C THR A 282 -40.90 -54.00 -9.98
N GLN A 283 -41.93 -54.21 -9.16
CA GLN A 283 -42.88 -55.31 -9.28
C GLN A 283 -44.21 -54.90 -9.95
N ALA A 284 -44.48 -53.59 -10.06
CA ALA A 284 -45.66 -53.05 -10.75
C ALA A 284 -45.32 -51.77 -11.56
N VAL A 285 -46.11 -51.48 -12.60
CA VAL A 285 -45.89 -50.34 -13.52
C VAL A 285 -45.98 -48.98 -12.81
N ASP A 286 -46.88 -48.86 -11.84
CA ASP A 286 -47.15 -47.62 -11.12
C ASP A 286 -46.40 -47.52 -9.79
N GLU A 287 -45.44 -48.43 -9.55
CA GLU A 287 -44.71 -48.49 -8.29
C GLU A 287 -43.66 -47.37 -8.21
N PHE A 288 -43.56 -46.71 -7.06
CA PHE A 288 -42.59 -45.64 -6.84
C PHE A 288 -41.96 -45.67 -5.46
N VAL A 289 -40.79 -45.05 -5.35
CA VAL A 289 -40.00 -44.99 -4.11
C VAL A 289 -40.11 -43.60 -3.47
N MET A 290 -40.40 -43.59 -2.16
CA MET A 290 -40.20 -42.43 -1.29
C MET A 290 -38.88 -42.60 -0.52
N VAL A 291 -37.99 -41.62 -0.64
CA VAL A 291 -36.77 -41.56 0.16
C VAL A 291 -37.03 -40.71 1.39
N VAL A 292 -36.60 -41.16 2.57
CA VAL A 292 -36.81 -40.47 3.84
C VAL A 292 -35.47 -40.22 4.54
N ALA A 293 -35.09 -38.94 4.69
CA ALA A 293 -33.86 -38.54 5.38
C ALA A 293 -34.07 -37.31 6.28
N LEU A 294 -34.10 -37.53 7.60
CA LEU A 294 -34.45 -36.50 8.59
C LEU A 294 -33.23 -35.81 9.26
N GLY A 295 -32.04 -36.00 8.70
CA GLY A 295 -30.80 -35.37 9.16
C GLY A 295 -30.16 -36.08 10.36
N SER A 296 -28.88 -35.79 10.62
CA SER A 296 -28.07 -36.48 11.64
C SER A 296 -28.17 -35.93 13.05
N ILE A 297 -28.83 -34.78 13.21
CA ILE A 297 -28.89 -34.01 14.46
C ILE A 297 -30.34 -33.89 14.97
N SER A 298 -31.33 -34.22 14.12
CA SER A 298 -32.74 -34.22 14.49
C SER A 298 -33.07 -35.39 15.40
N VAL A 299 -33.60 -35.09 16.59
CA VAL A 299 -34.24 -36.11 17.43
C VAL A 299 -35.66 -36.33 16.90
N ILE A 300 -35.96 -37.56 16.47
CA ILE A 300 -37.26 -37.96 15.92
C ILE A 300 -37.93 -38.92 16.90
N THR A 301 -39.19 -38.65 17.24
CA THR A 301 -39.94 -39.47 18.20
C THR A 301 -40.38 -40.80 17.59
N GLU A 302 -40.53 -41.83 18.43
CA GLU A 302 -41.07 -43.13 18.03
C GLU A 302 -42.42 -43.01 17.33
N ASN A 303 -43.30 -42.13 17.82
CA ASN A 303 -44.61 -41.86 17.19
C ASN A 303 -44.48 -41.30 15.77
N THR A 304 -43.48 -40.45 15.52
CA THR A 304 -43.23 -39.90 14.18
C THR A 304 -42.75 -41.00 13.24
N TRP A 305 -41.82 -41.86 13.69
CA TRP A 305 -41.36 -43.01 12.90
C TRP A 305 -42.49 -44.00 12.62
N LEU A 306 -43.33 -44.29 13.62
CA LEU A 306 -44.50 -45.15 13.47
C LEU A 306 -45.46 -44.58 12.42
N ALA A 307 -45.78 -43.29 12.48
CA ALA A 307 -46.63 -42.63 11.49
C ALA A 307 -46.03 -42.66 10.07
N ILE A 308 -44.71 -42.52 9.93
CA ILE A 308 -44.02 -42.64 8.64
C ILE A 308 -44.16 -44.07 8.09
N ILE A 309 -43.84 -45.09 8.88
CA ILE A 309 -43.87 -46.48 8.44
C ILE A 309 -45.30 -46.95 8.17
N ASP A 310 -46.26 -46.64 9.05
CA ASP A 310 -47.65 -47.05 8.89
C ASP A 310 -48.34 -46.37 7.69
N SER A 311 -47.78 -45.28 7.15
CA SER A 311 -48.29 -44.66 5.92
C SER A 311 -48.25 -45.62 4.71
N LEU A 312 -47.35 -46.61 4.71
CA LEU A 312 -47.26 -47.66 3.69
C LEU A 312 -48.54 -48.50 3.57
N ARG A 313 -49.32 -48.61 4.65
CA ARG A 313 -50.60 -49.35 4.63
C ARG A 313 -51.65 -48.66 3.77
N PHE A 314 -51.56 -47.32 3.64
CA PHE A 314 -52.48 -46.52 2.84
C PHE A 314 -52.02 -46.37 1.38
N LEU A 315 -50.79 -46.79 1.04
CA LEU A 315 -50.19 -46.58 -0.28
C LEU A 315 -49.60 -47.89 -0.82
N PRO A 316 -50.42 -48.76 -1.43
CA PRO A 316 -49.96 -50.09 -1.87
C PRO A 316 -48.84 -50.03 -2.91
N ASN A 317 -48.86 -49.03 -3.80
CA ASN A 317 -47.88 -48.85 -4.88
C ASN A 317 -46.64 -48.05 -4.45
N MET A 318 -46.50 -47.74 -3.16
CA MET A 318 -45.34 -47.01 -2.64
C MET A 318 -44.40 -47.96 -1.90
N ARG A 319 -43.11 -47.82 -2.21
CA ARG A 319 -41.96 -48.37 -1.50
C ARG A 319 -41.24 -47.27 -0.74
N MET A 320 -40.55 -47.60 0.34
CA MET A 320 -39.89 -46.61 1.19
C MET A 320 -38.45 -46.98 1.52
N LEU A 321 -37.54 -46.03 1.31
CA LEU A 321 -36.14 -46.11 1.72
C LEU A 321 -35.91 -45.15 2.90
N LEU A 322 -35.67 -45.70 4.09
CA LEU A 322 -35.46 -44.95 5.33
C LEU A 322 -33.98 -44.84 5.70
N GLY A 323 -33.50 -43.61 5.86
CA GLY A 323 -32.18 -43.31 6.41
C GLY A 323 -32.26 -43.06 7.91
N VAL A 324 -31.82 -44.02 8.74
CA VAL A 324 -31.88 -43.94 10.20
C VAL A 324 -30.48 -44.08 10.80
N ARG A 325 -29.83 -42.95 11.08
CA ARG A 325 -28.47 -42.90 11.64
C ARG A 325 -28.41 -43.26 13.13
N ASP A 326 -29.40 -42.81 13.91
CA ASP A 326 -29.39 -43.03 15.36
C ASP A 326 -29.68 -44.50 15.67
N GLU A 327 -28.76 -45.14 16.39
CA GLU A 327 -28.82 -46.58 16.62
C GLU A 327 -30.02 -46.99 17.50
N ASN A 328 -30.36 -46.16 18.49
CA ASN A 328 -31.53 -46.40 19.35
C ASN A 328 -32.83 -46.32 18.54
N CYS A 329 -32.98 -45.28 17.72
CA CYS A 329 -34.12 -45.15 16.82
C CYS A 329 -34.16 -46.29 15.77
N ARG A 330 -33.00 -46.70 15.26
CA ARG A 330 -32.89 -47.76 14.24
C ARG A 330 -33.39 -49.10 14.78
N ASN A 331 -33.08 -49.45 16.03
CA ASN A 331 -33.58 -50.67 16.66
C ASN A 331 -35.11 -50.67 16.78
N PHE A 332 -35.71 -49.54 17.18
CA PHE A 332 -37.16 -49.38 17.19
C PHE A 332 -37.77 -49.50 15.78
N VAL A 333 -37.19 -48.78 14.81
CA VAL A 333 -37.67 -48.77 13.41
C VAL A 333 -37.58 -50.16 12.79
N LEU A 334 -36.51 -50.92 13.02
CA LEU A 334 -36.36 -52.31 12.55
C LEU A 334 -37.45 -53.23 13.15
N LYS A 335 -37.76 -53.07 14.44
CA LYS A 335 -38.84 -53.83 15.10
C LYS A 335 -40.20 -53.56 14.45
N VAL A 336 -40.53 -52.29 14.18
CA VAL A 336 -41.79 -51.92 13.52
C VAL A 336 -41.82 -52.38 12.06
N ALA A 337 -40.70 -52.24 11.36
CA ALA A 337 -40.53 -52.57 9.94
C ALA A 337 -40.66 -54.07 9.63
N SER A 338 -40.37 -54.95 10.61
CA SER A 338 -40.56 -56.42 10.47
C SER A 338 -41.97 -56.85 10.04
N LYS A 339 -42.96 -55.96 10.16
CA LYS A 339 -44.35 -56.19 9.74
C LYS A 339 -44.59 -55.97 8.24
N PHE A 340 -43.60 -55.46 7.50
CA PHE A 340 -43.68 -55.18 6.07
C PHE A 340 -42.68 -56.02 5.28
N ASP A 341 -43.01 -56.32 4.03
CA ASP A 341 -42.11 -57.02 3.11
C ASP A 341 -40.83 -56.19 2.86
N ARG A 342 -39.68 -56.87 2.75
CA ARG A 342 -38.39 -56.25 2.38
C ARG A 342 -38.43 -55.58 1.02
N HIS A 343 -39.30 -56.02 0.11
CA HIS A 343 -39.55 -55.32 -1.16
C HIS A 343 -40.15 -53.93 -0.94
N ARG A 344 -41.01 -53.77 0.07
CA ARG A 344 -41.74 -52.51 0.33
C ARG A 344 -40.99 -51.53 1.22
N LEU A 345 -40.08 -52.01 2.05
CA LEU A 345 -39.38 -51.18 3.04
C LEU A 345 -37.91 -51.58 3.19
N MET A 346 -37.01 -50.63 2.92
CA MET A 346 -35.58 -50.76 3.14
C MET A 346 -35.10 -49.71 4.15
N ILE A 347 -34.27 -50.14 5.11
CA ILE A 347 -33.72 -49.29 6.16
C ILE A 347 -32.21 -49.32 6.05
N GLN A 348 -31.59 -48.14 6.02
CA GLN A 348 -30.13 -47.99 5.93
C GLN A 348 -29.65 -46.97 6.98
N PRO A 349 -28.44 -47.16 7.57
CA PRO A 349 -27.84 -46.17 8.44
C PRO A 349 -27.51 -44.86 7.71
N TRP A 350 -27.17 -44.96 6.42
CA TRP A 350 -26.81 -43.83 5.59
C TRP A 350 -27.31 -44.04 4.17
N ILE A 351 -27.77 -42.97 3.53
CA ILE A 351 -28.22 -42.97 2.13
C ILE A 351 -27.32 -42.01 1.35
N PRO A 352 -26.73 -42.43 0.21
CA PRO A 352 -26.07 -41.53 -0.71
C PRO A 352 -27.12 -40.69 -1.47
N GLN A 353 -27.70 -39.71 -0.76
CA GLN A 353 -28.92 -38.98 -1.13
C GLN A 353 -28.87 -38.43 -2.56
N ARG A 354 -27.83 -37.67 -2.92
CA ARG A 354 -27.70 -37.07 -4.26
C ARG A 354 -27.77 -38.09 -5.41
N ARG A 355 -27.19 -39.27 -5.20
CA ARG A 355 -27.15 -40.35 -6.19
C ARG A 355 -28.50 -41.07 -6.29
N ILE A 356 -29.06 -41.49 -5.15
CA ILE A 356 -30.34 -42.21 -5.11
C ILE A 356 -31.51 -41.33 -5.55
N LEU A 357 -31.52 -40.06 -5.15
CA LEU A 357 -32.57 -39.12 -5.57
C LEU A 357 -32.56 -38.90 -7.09
N SER A 358 -31.44 -39.08 -7.78
CA SER A 358 -31.40 -38.92 -9.24
C SER A 358 -32.10 -40.07 -9.99
N ASN A 359 -32.46 -41.15 -9.30
CA ASN A 359 -33.14 -42.30 -9.89
C ASN A 359 -34.59 -41.94 -10.34
N PRO A 360 -35.05 -42.40 -11.51
CA PRO A 360 -36.41 -42.13 -12.01
C PRO A 360 -37.52 -42.76 -11.16
N ASN A 361 -37.27 -43.89 -10.49
CA ASN A 361 -38.25 -44.58 -9.64
C ASN A 361 -38.52 -43.83 -8.33
N VAL A 362 -37.60 -42.95 -7.91
CA VAL A 362 -37.82 -42.07 -6.76
C VAL A 362 -38.73 -40.91 -7.17
N ARG A 363 -39.89 -40.80 -6.52
CA ARG A 363 -40.88 -39.75 -6.82
C ARG A 363 -41.06 -38.74 -5.69
N ILE A 364 -40.73 -39.10 -4.46
CA ILE A 364 -40.90 -38.18 -3.32
C ILE A 364 -39.66 -38.22 -2.44
N PHE A 365 -39.23 -37.05 -1.98
CA PHE A 365 -38.24 -36.94 -0.94
C PHE A 365 -38.85 -36.34 0.34
N LEU A 366 -38.85 -37.12 1.41
CA LEU A 366 -39.25 -36.67 2.73
C LEU A 366 -38.00 -36.25 3.51
N CYS A 367 -37.93 -34.98 3.90
CA CYS A 367 -36.78 -34.45 4.61
C CYS A 367 -37.16 -33.46 5.71
N HIS A 368 -36.17 -32.98 6.44
CA HIS A 368 -36.35 -32.05 7.56
C HIS A 368 -36.29 -30.58 7.12
N GLY A 369 -36.06 -30.27 5.82
CA GLY A 369 -36.00 -28.90 5.31
C GLY A 369 -34.65 -28.19 5.54
N GLY A 370 -33.58 -28.93 5.84
CA GLY A 370 -32.23 -28.39 5.83
C GLY A 370 -31.80 -27.98 4.42
N LEU A 371 -30.97 -26.95 4.33
CA LEU A 371 -30.63 -26.33 3.04
C LEU A 371 -30.00 -27.29 2.04
N TYR A 372 -29.09 -28.17 2.48
CA TYR A 372 -28.48 -29.16 1.59
C TYR A 372 -29.48 -30.21 1.11
N SER A 373 -30.38 -30.69 1.97
CA SER A 373 -31.44 -31.63 1.56
C SER A 373 -32.40 -30.98 0.55
N ILE A 374 -32.71 -29.69 0.73
CA ILE A 374 -33.46 -28.92 -0.27
C ILE A 374 -32.66 -28.84 -1.58
N GLY A 375 -31.37 -28.53 -1.51
CA GLY A 375 -30.49 -28.51 -2.67
C GLY A 375 -30.49 -29.84 -3.43
N GLU A 376 -30.30 -30.97 -2.72
CA GLU A 376 -30.33 -32.31 -3.32
C GLU A 376 -31.66 -32.60 -4.03
N ALA A 377 -32.79 -32.21 -3.42
CA ALA A 377 -34.11 -32.35 -4.02
C ALA A 377 -34.28 -31.48 -5.28
N VAL A 378 -33.78 -30.25 -5.24
CA VAL A 378 -33.84 -29.30 -6.36
C VAL A 378 -33.00 -29.79 -7.53
N TYR A 379 -31.76 -30.25 -7.28
CA TYR A 379 -30.88 -30.83 -8.30
C TYR A 379 -31.48 -32.12 -8.90
N ALA A 380 -32.10 -32.96 -8.08
CA ALA A 380 -32.74 -34.20 -8.53
C ALA A 380 -34.16 -33.99 -9.08
N HIS A 381 -34.68 -32.76 -9.01
CA HIS A 381 -36.03 -32.37 -9.41
C HIS A 381 -37.15 -33.20 -8.76
N LYS A 382 -36.97 -33.53 -7.47
CA LYS A 382 -37.90 -34.36 -6.70
C LYS A 382 -38.81 -33.51 -5.79
N PRO A 383 -40.14 -33.69 -5.88
CA PRO A 383 -41.09 -33.11 -4.93
C PRO A 383 -40.77 -33.45 -3.47
N LEU A 384 -41.08 -32.50 -2.59
CA LEU A 384 -40.68 -32.56 -1.19
C LEU A 384 -41.87 -32.73 -0.23
N ILE A 385 -41.70 -33.59 0.78
CA ILE A 385 -42.47 -33.53 2.02
C ILE A 385 -41.52 -33.07 3.12
N ILE A 386 -41.81 -31.94 3.76
CA ILE A 386 -40.90 -31.32 4.73
C ILE A 386 -41.48 -31.44 6.14
N LEU A 387 -40.69 -32.03 7.03
CA LEU A 387 -40.93 -32.16 8.47
C LEU A 387 -39.96 -31.25 9.25
N PRO A 388 -40.20 -29.93 9.27
CA PRO A 388 -39.25 -29.00 9.85
C PRO A 388 -39.08 -29.26 11.35
N GLY A 389 -37.83 -29.23 11.81
CA GLY A 389 -37.48 -29.38 13.21
C GLY A 389 -37.14 -28.04 13.85
N PHE A 390 -35.96 -27.53 13.49
CA PHE A 390 -35.31 -26.43 14.19
C PHE A 390 -34.54 -25.47 13.30
N GLY A 391 -34.07 -24.36 13.87
CA GLY A 391 -33.26 -23.37 13.16
C GLY A 391 -33.96 -22.80 11.93
N ASP A 392 -33.25 -22.76 10.81
CA ASP A 392 -33.71 -22.24 9.52
C ASP A 392 -34.68 -23.17 8.77
N GLN A 393 -34.87 -24.40 9.24
CA GLN A 393 -35.68 -25.42 8.55
C GLN A 393 -37.13 -24.99 8.32
N ARG A 394 -37.75 -24.25 9.26
CA ARG A 394 -39.13 -23.76 9.12
C ARG A 394 -39.23 -22.65 8.06
N ALA A 395 -38.28 -21.72 8.04
CA ALA A 395 -38.21 -20.68 7.03
C ALA A 395 -37.97 -21.28 5.63
N ASN A 396 -37.04 -22.23 5.53
CA ASN A 396 -36.79 -22.99 4.31
C ASN A 396 -38.04 -23.76 3.85
N ALA A 397 -38.75 -24.43 4.76
CA ALA A 397 -39.99 -25.14 4.45
C ALA A 397 -41.07 -24.19 3.90
N ALA A 398 -41.23 -23.02 4.52
CA ALA A 398 -42.16 -21.99 4.06
C ALA A 398 -41.83 -21.48 2.65
N ARG A 399 -40.53 -21.31 2.33
CA ARG A 399 -40.07 -20.94 0.99
C ARG A 399 -40.36 -22.03 -0.05
N MET A 400 -40.08 -23.30 0.27
CA MET A 400 -40.40 -24.39 -0.65
C MET A 400 -41.91 -24.53 -0.87
N ARG A 401 -42.72 -24.25 0.16
CA ARG A 401 -44.18 -24.18 0.03
C ARG A 401 -44.64 -23.03 -0.86
N SER A 402 -44.06 -21.84 -0.75
CA SER A 402 -44.45 -20.69 -1.58
C SER A 402 -44.11 -20.89 -3.06
N TRP A 403 -43.10 -21.70 -3.37
CA TRP A 403 -42.78 -22.16 -4.72
C TRP A 403 -43.68 -23.30 -5.22
N ASN A 404 -44.65 -23.76 -4.41
CA ASN A 404 -45.54 -24.89 -4.70
C ASN A 404 -44.82 -26.20 -5.04
N VAL A 405 -43.62 -26.42 -4.48
CA VAL A 405 -42.81 -27.63 -4.73
C VAL A 405 -42.74 -28.59 -3.53
N ALA A 406 -43.34 -28.20 -2.40
CA ALA A 406 -43.31 -28.98 -1.17
C ALA A 406 -44.65 -28.96 -0.40
N VAL A 407 -44.95 -30.07 0.28
CA VAL A 407 -45.95 -30.14 1.34
C VAL A 407 -45.24 -30.09 2.69
N VAL A 408 -45.65 -29.16 3.56
CA VAL A 408 -45.06 -29.00 4.90
C VAL A 408 -46.01 -29.61 5.93
N LEU A 409 -45.51 -30.56 6.74
CA LEU A 409 -46.29 -31.19 7.79
C LEU A 409 -45.63 -30.93 9.15
N GLU A 410 -46.45 -30.59 10.15
CA GLU A 410 -46.00 -30.39 11.52
C GLU A 410 -45.76 -31.73 12.21
N ARG A 411 -44.58 -31.90 12.84
CA ARG A 411 -44.17 -33.20 13.43
C ARG A 411 -45.15 -33.73 14.49
N HIS A 412 -45.80 -32.84 15.23
CA HIS A 412 -46.62 -33.19 16.39
C HIS A 412 -48.05 -33.60 16.01
N SER A 413 -48.55 -33.13 14.86
CA SER A 413 -49.90 -33.43 14.37
C SER A 413 -49.92 -34.42 13.22
N MET A 414 -48.75 -34.89 12.77
CA MET A 414 -48.62 -35.83 11.67
C MET A 414 -49.13 -37.23 12.04
N THR A 415 -50.01 -37.76 11.20
CA THR A 415 -50.47 -39.15 11.25
C THR A 415 -50.14 -39.88 9.94
N ALA A 416 -50.19 -41.21 9.96
CA ALA A 416 -49.97 -42.02 8.76
C ALA A 416 -50.91 -41.66 7.60
N ALA A 417 -52.19 -41.36 7.90
CA ALA A 417 -53.18 -40.96 6.91
C ALA A 417 -52.86 -39.60 6.28
N VAL A 418 -52.44 -38.62 7.10
CA VAL A 418 -52.05 -37.28 6.63
C VAL A 418 -50.81 -37.35 5.73
N LEU A 419 -49.80 -38.14 6.11
CA LEU A 419 -48.63 -38.36 5.28
C LEU A 419 -48.99 -39.04 3.95
N ALA A 420 -49.86 -40.05 3.99
CA ALA A 420 -50.32 -40.72 2.78
C ALA A 420 -51.09 -39.79 1.84
N GLN A 421 -51.93 -38.90 2.38
CA GLN A 421 -52.64 -37.88 1.61
C GLN A 421 -51.66 -36.91 0.95
N ALA A 422 -50.65 -36.43 1.68
CA ALA A 422 -49.60 -35.56 1.14
C ALA A 422 -48.82 -36.24 0.00
N ALA A 423 -48.50 -37.53 0.17
CA ALA A 423 -47.80 -38.30 -0.87
C ALA A 423 -48.64 -38.45 -2.15
N ARG A 424 -49.94 -38.82 -2.03
CA ARG A 424 -50.85 -38.91 -3.18
C ARG A 424 -50.98 -37.58 -3.93
N TYR A 425 -51.07 -36.49 -3.17
CA TYR A 425 -51.16 -35.14 -3.73
C TYR A 425 -49.96 -34.82 -4.64
N LEU A 426 -48.75 -35.20 -4.23
CA LEU A 426 -47.51 -34.90 -4.95
C LEU A 426 -47.26 -35.79 -6.18
N VAL A 427 -47.75 -37.03 -6.20
CA VAL A 427 -47.50 -37.98 -7.30
C VAL A 427 -48.57 -37.98 -8.38
N GLU A 428 -49.64 -37.20 -8.22
CA GLU A 428 -50.63 -37.02 -9.28
C GLU A 428 -49.99 -36.41 -10.53
N ASN A 429 -50.13 -37.06 -11.69
CA ASN A 429 -49.32 -36.82 -12.88
C ASN A 429 -49.18 -35.33 -13.27
N ASP A 430 -50.29 -34.60 -13.36
CA ASP A 430 -50.28 -33.19 -13.77
C ASP A 430 -49.54 -32.31 -12.74
N ARG A 431 -49.75 -32.56 -11.44
CA ARG A 431 -49.07 -31.84 -10.36
C ARG A 431 -47.59 -32.21 -10.29
N PHE A 432 -47.27 -33.50 -10.39
CA PHE A 432 -45.89 -33.98 -10.39
C PHE A 432 -45.09 -33.30 -11.51
N ALA A 433 -45.63 -33.27 -12.73
CA ALA A 433 -45.00 -32.61 -13.87
C ALA A 433 -44.80 -31.12 -13.63
N ALA A 434 -45.81 -30.41 -13.12
CA ALA A 434 -45.70 -28.98 -12.80
C ALA A 434 -44.66 -28.69 -11.71
N ILE A 435 -44.60 -29.51 -10.66
CA ILE A 435 -43.62 -29.39 -9.56
C ILE A 435 -42.20 -29.63 -10.09
N THR A 436 -41.99 -30.69 -10.87
CA THR A 436 -40.69 -30.99 -11.47
C THR A 436 -40.21 -29.86 -12.38
N GLU A 437 -41.10 -29.27 -13.18
CA GLU A 437 -40.76 -28.11 -14.02
C GLU A 437 -40.38 -26.88 -13.18
N CYS A 438 -41.09 -26.64 -12.08
CA CYS A 438 -40.75 -25.57 -11.14
C CYS A 438 -39.37 -25.79 -10.49
N LEU A 439 -39.07 -27.02 -10.06
CA LEU A 439 -37.76 -27.40 -9.50
C LEU A 439 -36.63 -27.26 -10.53
N LYS A 440 -36.86 -27.61 -11.80
CA LYS A 440 -35.88 -27.39 -12.89
C LYS A 440 -35.54 -25.92 -13.05
N ARG A 441 -36.54 -25.03 -12.98
CA ARG A 441 -36.30 -23.58 -13.04
C ARG A 441 -35.51 -23.11 -11.83
N LEU A 442 -35.87 -23.56 -10.63
CA LEU A 442 -35.15 -23.20 -9.40
C LEU A 442 -33.69 -23.66 -9.43
N HIS A 443 -33.44 -24.88 -9.92
CA HIS A 443 -32.10 -25.41 -10.19
C HIS A 443 -31.35 -24.51 -11.18
N TYR A 444 -31.94 -24.21 -12.33
CA TYR A 444 -31.35 -23.35 -13.34
C TYR A 444 -30.95 -21.96 -12.79
N PHE A 445 -31.83 -21.32 -12.01
CA PHE A 445 -31.51 -20.03 -11.39
C PHE A 445 -30.39 -20.16 -10.34
N SER A 446 -30.41 -21.21 -9.52
CA SER A 446 -29.35 -21.46 -8.54
C SER A 446 -27.98 -21.62 -9.21
N GLU A 447 -27.89 -22.34 -10.32
CA GLU A 447 -26.63 -22.50 -11.06
C GLU A 447 -26.22 -21.22 -11.80
N ARG A 448 -27.15 -20.58 -12.51
CA ARG A 448 -26.83 -19.42 -13.36
C ARG A 448 -26.48 -18.18 -12.56
N GLU A 449 -27.19 -17.91 -11.47
CA GLU A 449 -26.95 -16.74 -10.62
C GLU A 449 -25.91 -17.01 -9.54
N GLY A 450 -25.93 -18.22 -8.97
CA GLY A 450 -25.05 -18.61 -7.87
C GLY A 450 -23.70 -19.17 -8.31
N GLY A 451 -23.68 -20.00 -9.36
CA GLY A 451 -22.48 -20.65 -9.87
C GLY A 451 -21.74 -21.59 -8.89
N GLY A 452 -22.33 -21.86 -7.72
CA GLY A 452 -21.88 -22.85 -6.75
C GLY A 452 -20.48 -22.60 -6.21
N THR A 453 -19.77 -23.70 -5.95
CA THR A 453 -18.40 -23.71 -5.42
C THR A 453 -17.39 -23.12 -6.41
N ARG A 454 -17.62 -23.30 -7.72
CA ARG A 454 -16.78 -22.76 -8.79
C ARG A 454 -16.79 -21.22 -8.79
N ARG A 455 -17.96 -20.61 -8.64
CA ARG A 455 -18.08 -19.15 -8.55
C ARG A 455 -17.41 -18.61 -7.28
N ALA A 456 -17.54 -19.32 -6.17
CA ALA A 456 -16.86 -18.95 -4.93
C ALA A 456 -15.33 -18.91 -5.11
N ALA A 457 -14.74 -19.93 -5.76
CA ALA A 457 -13.30 -19.96 -6.05
C ALA A 457 -12.85 -18.77 -6.93
N GLN A 458 -13.62 -18.44 -7.97
CA GLN A 458 -13.34 -17.27 -8.83
C GLN A 458 -13.43 -15.93 -8.08
N LEU A 459 -14.40 -15.80 -7.17
CA LEU A 459 -14.57 -14.59 -6.37
C LEU A 459 -13.42 -14.43 -5.37
N ILE A 460 -12.95 -15.53 -4.76
CA ILE A 460 -11.76 -15.54 -3.89
C ILE A 460 -10.54 -15.03 -4.68
N GLU A 461 -10.31 -15.55 -5.88
CA GLU A 461 -9.20 -15.11 -6.74
C GLU A 461 -9.29 -13.62 -7.09
N GLY A 462 -10.46 -13.15 -7.54
CA GLY A 462 -10.67 -11.75 -7.87
C GLY A 462 -10.41 -10.81 -6.68
N TRP A 463 -10.79 -11.23 -5.48
CA TRP A 463 -10.58 -10.44 -4.27
C TRP A 463 -9.12 -10.39 -3.83
N MET A 464 -8.40 -11.52 -3.94
CA MET A 464 -6.95 -11.59 -3.70
C MET A 464 -6.19 -10.59 -4.60
N ILE A 465 -6.55 -10.51 -5.88
CA ILE A 465 -5.96 -9.54 -6.83
C ILE A 465 -6.31 -8.10 -6.43
N ALA A 466 -7.55 -7.84 -6.05
CA ALA A 466 -8.00 -6.50 -5.64
C ALA A 466 -7.29 -5.98 -4.38
N CYS A 467 -7.05 -6.85 -3.38
CA CYS A 467 -6.30 -6.48 -2.17
C CYS A 467 -4.86 -6.06 -2.49
N LEU A 468 -4.19 -6.74 -3.43
CA LEU A 468 -2.86 -6.36 -3.89
C LEU A 468 -2.85 -5.04 -4.69
N GLN A 469 -3.88 -4.80 -5.50
CA GLN A 469 -4.05 -3.51 -6.19
C GLN A 469 -4.27 -2.36 -5.20
N LYS A 470 -5.06 -2.57 -4.13
CA LYS A 470 -5.25 -1.57 -3.08
C LYS A 470 -3.94 -1.22 -2.40
N PHE A 471 -3.13 -2.22 -2.05
CA PHE A 471 -1.78 -1.99 -1.51
C PHE A 471 -0.91 -1.18 -2.47
N TRP A 472 -0.92 -1.52 -3.76
CA TRP A 472 -0.18 -0.78 -4.78
C TRP A 472 -0.64 0.68 -4.91
N THR A 473 -1.95 0.93 -4.88
CA THR A 473 -2.49 2.30 -4.89
C THR A 473 -2.17 3.06 -3.60
N ALA A 474 -2.19 2.40 -2.44
CA ALA A 474 -1.82 3.02 -1.17
C ALA A 474 -0.33 3.41 -1.13
N TRP A 475 0.54 2.56 -1.67
CA TRP A 475 1.96 2.84 -1.82
C TRP A 475 2.20 4.03 -2.77
N ARG A 476 1.54 4.06 -3.94
CA ARG A 476 1.60 5.19 -4.88
C ARG A 476 1.08 6.50 -4.28
N ASN A 477 0.03 6.42 -3.46
CA ASN A 477 -0.58 7.58 -2.82
C ASN A 477 0.10 7.98 -1.50
N SER A 478 1.19 7.32 -1.11
CA SER A 478 1.94 7.67 0.10
C SER A 478 2.53 9.07 0.03
N HIS A 479 2.17 9.91 1.01
CA HIS A 479 2.72 11.24 1.21
C HIS A 479 4.25 11.23 1.42
N LEU A 480 4.76 10.21 2.11
CA LEU A 480 6.19 10.06 2.38
C LEU A 480 6.99 9.76 1.12
N LEU A 481 6.44 8.93 0.22
CA LEU A 481 7.08 8.59 -1.05
C LEU A 481 7.23 9.82 -1.95
N ALA A 482 6.20 10.67 -2.00
CA ALA A 482 6.24 11.92 -2.76
C ALA A 482 7.32 12.87 -2.24
N VAL A 483 7.44 13.03 -0.92
CA VAL A 483 8.45 13.89 -0.30
C VAL A 483 9.85 13.34 -0.53
N PHE A 484 10.02 12.03 -0.40
CA PHE A 484 11.30 11.37 -0.67
C PHE A 484 11.76 11.59 -2.13
N ILE A 485 10.86 11.47 -3.11
CA ILE A 485 11.22 11.69 -4.52
C ILE A 485 11.59 13.15 -4.81
N VAL A 486 10.89 14.11 -4.20
CA VAL A 486 11.27 15.53 -4.34
C VAL A 486 12.59 15.83 -3.62
N PHE A 487 12.82 15.22 -2.45
CA PHE A 487 14.11 15.30 -1.74
C PHE A 487 15.27 14.80 -2.61
N VAL A 488 15.15 13.59 -3.18
CA VAL A 488 16.18 13.04 -4.08
C VAL A 488 16.33 13.92 -5.32
N ALA A 489 15.23 14.52 -5.81
CA ALA A 489 15.28 15.45 -6.94
C ALA A 489 16.23 16.62 -6.69
N PHE A 490 15.97 17.30 -5.57
CA PHE A 490 16.69 18.49 -5.16
C PHE A 490 18.12 18.17 -4.77
N PHE A 491 18.33 17.02 -4.12
CA PHE A 491 19.65 16.49 -3.84
C PHE A 491 20.48 16.33 -5.11
N LEU A 492 19.97 15.62 -6.12
CA LEU A 492 20.73 15.35 -7.34
C LEU A 492 21.01 16.61 -8.15
N ASP A 493 20.04 17.51 -8.29
CA ASP A 493 20.24 18.78 -8.98
C ASP A 493 21.32 19.64 -8.29
N SER A 494 21.29 19.70 -6.95
CA SER A 494 22.30 20.42 -6.18
C SER A 494 23.68 19.78 -6.19
N VAL A 495 23.78 18.45 -6.14
CA VAL A 495 25.07 17.75 -6.29
C VAL A 495 25.67 18.07 -7.65
N LEU A 496 24.87 18.03 -8.72
CA LEU A 496 25.35 18.35 -10.06
C LEU A 496 25.74 19.81 -10.23
N PHE A 497 25.01 20.72 -9.59
CA PHE A 497 25.32 22.14 -9.59
C PHE A 497 26.70 22.41 -8.99
N THR A 498 27.00 21.83 -7.82
CA THR A 498 28.19 22.15 -7.02
C THR A 498 29.40 21.23 -7.26
N CYS A 499 29.21 19.99 -7.75
CA CYS A 499 30.28 19.05 -8.08
C CYS A 499 31.30 19.60 -9.09
N VAL A 500 30.87 20.56 -9.90
CA VAL A 500 31.68 21.20 -10.94
C VAL A 500 32.61 22.28 -10.39
N ILE A 501 32.32 22.83 -9.21
CA ILE A 501 33.09 23.90 -8.56
C ILE A 501 34.59 23.56 -8.46
N PRO A 502 34.99 22.40 -7.90
CA PRO A 502 36.42 22.03 -7.82
C PRO A 502 37.00 21.49 -9.14
N ILE A 503 36.17 21.15 -10.13
CA ILE A 503 36.61 20.48 -11.37
C ILE A 503 36.96 21.51 -12.45
N ILE A 504 36.11 22.50 -12.67
CA ILE A 504 36.19 23.37 -13.87
C ILE A 504 37.38 24.31 -13.89
N PRO A 505 37.72 25.02 -12.80
CA PRO A 505 38.89 25.89 -12.81
C PRO A 505 40.18 25.13 -13.16
N ASP A 506 40.40 23.96 -12.56
CA ASP A 506 41.58 23.12 -12.86
C ASP A 506 41.51 22.52 -14.29
N TYR A 507 40.33 22.10 -14.74
CA TYR A 507 40.18 21.48 -16.05
C TYR A 507 40.36 22.46 -17.22
N LEU A 508 39.82 23.68 -17.13
CA LEU A 508 39.98 24.69 -18.18
C LEU A 508 41.43 25.15 -18.29
N ASN A 509 42.08 25.38 -17.14
CA ASN A 509 43.49 25.74 -17.10
C ASN A 509 44.38 24.65 -17.73
N ARG A 510 44.09 23.35 -17.51
CA ARG A 510 44.80 22.24 -18.19
C ARG A 510 44.59 22.21 -19.71
N ILE A 511 43.43 22.65 -20.21
CA ILE A 511 43.15 22.72 -21.64
C ILE A 511 43.92 23.89 -22.28
N ASP A 512 43.89 25.05 -21.63
CA ASP A 512 44.48 26.28 -22.17
C ASP A 512 46.02 26.28 -22.00
N HIS A 513 46.56 25.57 -20.98
CA HIS A 513 47.98 25.51 -20.66
C HIS A 513 48.50 24.07 -20.46
N PRO A 514 48.96 23.38 -21.54
CA PRO A 514 49.44 22.00 -21.47
C PRO A 514 50.68 21.75 -20.59
N GLN A 515 51.41 22.80 -20.19
CA GLN A 515 52.63 22.74 -19.36
C GLN A 515 52.38 23.04 -17.86
N TYR A 516 51.11 23.21 -17.47
CA TYR A 516 50.70 23.61 -16.12
C TYR A 516 51.15 22.63 -15.01
N ASP A 517 51.03 21.32 -15.22
CA ASP A 517 51.40 20.30 -14.22
C ASP A 517 52.90 20.33 -13.83
N SER A 518 53.77 20.78 -14.73
CA SER A 518 55.20 20.97 -14.44
C SER A 518 55.47 22.26 -13.65
N LEU A 519 54.74 23.35 -13.95
CA LEU A 519 54.91 24.64 -13.27
C LEU A 519 54.31 24.63 -11.86
N ASP A 520 53.12 24.04 -11.68
CA ASP A 520 52.42 24.00 -10.38
C ASP A 520 53.17 23.12 -9.37
N LYS A 521 53.73 21.98 -9.80
CA LYS A 521 54.65 21.18 -8.98
C LYS A 521 55.93 21.93 -8.57
N MET A 522 56.40 22.85 -9.41
CA MET A 522 57.56 23.70 -9.12
C MET A 522 57.23 24.87 -8.18
N CYS A 523 56.04 25.49 -8.28
CA CYS A 523 55.59 26.57 -7.38
C CYS A 523 55.06 26.05 -6.02
N SER A 524 54.58 24.79 -5.93
CA SER A 524 54.05 24.18 -4.70
C SER A 524 55.10 23.49 -3.82
N GLN A 525 56.24 23.09 -4.40
CA GLN A 525 57.35 22.52 -3.65
C GLN A 525 58.33 23.61 -3.21
N ASN A 526 58.60 23.70 -1.90
CA ASN A 526 59.79 24.37 -1.39
C ASN A 526 61.03 23.61 -1.90
N MET A 527 61.48 23.96 -3.10
CA MET A 527 62.55 23.27 -3.81
C MET A 527 63.95 23.67 -3.32
N THR A 528 64.09 24.23 -2.12
CA THR A 528 65.39 24.46 -1.48
C THR A 528 65.95 23.20 -0.83
N ASN A 529 65.10 22.24 -0.40
CA ASN A 529 65.58 21.06 0.33
C ASN A 529 65.84 19.82 -0.54
N ASN A 530 65.09 19.61 -1.63
CA ASN A 530 65.20 18.37 -2.42
C ASN A 530 66.12 18.49 -3.65
N LEU A 531 66.26 19.67 -4.25
CA LEU A 531 67.17 19.84 -5.39
C LEU A 531 68.65 19.73 -4.94
N CYS A 532 68.96 20.22 -3.74
CA CYS A 532 70.28 20.07 -3.11
C CYS A 532 70.60 18.59 -2.76
N LEU A 533 69.60 17.80 -2.38
CA LEU A 533 69.71 16.36 -2.13
C LEU A 533 69.88 15.54 -3.42
N ILE A 534 69.20 15.92 -4.50
CA ILE A 534 69.33 15.29 -5.82
C ILE A 534 70.71 15.62 -6.43
N LEU A 535 71.17 16.86 -6.32
CA LEU A 535 72.50 17.27 -6.79
C LEU A 535 73.63 16.68 -5.94
N ASN A 536 73.49 16.56 -4.61
CA ASN A 536 74.46 15.84 -3.77
C ASN A 536 74.57 14.36 -4.14
N ASN A 537 73.45 13.73 -4.55
CA ASN A 537 73.46 12.36 -5.03
C ASN A 537 74.08 12.23 -6.42
N MET A 538 73.91 13.23 -7.31
CA MET A 538 74.56 13.23 -8.63
C MET A 538 76.07 13.52 -8.56
N THR A 539 76.55 14.32 -7.60
CA THR A 539 78.00 14.51 -7.39
C THR A 539 78.67 13.30 -6.74
N ASN A 540 77.91 12.42 -6.09
CA ASN A 540 78.43 11.19 -5.47
C ASN A 540 78.51 10.00 -6.46
N GLU A 541 77.83 10.05 -7.61
CA GLU A 541 77.91 8.97 -8.63
C GLU A 541 79.06 9.13 -9.63
N GLU A 542 79.72 10.28 -9.73
CA GLU A 542 80.92 10.46 -10.58
C GLU A 542 82.24 10.21 -9.83
N HIS A 543 82.25 9.29 -8.86
CA HIS A 543 83.48 8.85 -8.19
C HIS A 543 84.24 7.74 -8.94
N TYR A 544 84.30 7.79 -10.27
CA TYR A 544 85.15 6.87 -11.04
C TYR A 544 85.55 7.41 -12.42
N ARG A 545 86.49 8.37 -12.46
CA ARG A 545 87.70 8.31 -13.33
C ARG A 545 88.54 9.59 -13.28
N ASP A 546 89.82 9.35 -13.01
CA ASP A 546 91.00 10.06 -13.48
C ASP A 546 91.27 11.51 -13.04
N SER A 547 92.15 11.54 -12.04
CA SER A 547 93.25 12.47 -11.74
C SER A 547 93.59 13.59 -12.74
N ALA A 548 93.87 14.74 -12.09
CA ALA A 548 94.71 15.87 -12.52
C ALA A 548 94.01 17.06 -13.19
N LEU A 549 93.33 17.91 -12.39
CA LEU A 549 93.31 19.36 -12.60
C LEU A 549 92.95 20.10 -11.29
N ASN A 550 93.63 21.24 -11.05
CA ASN A 550 93.73 21.96 -9.78
C ASN A 550 92.42 22.28 -9.03
N SER A 551 92.43 22.00 -7.72
CA SER A 551 91.32 22.09 -6.75
C SER A 551 90.88 23.51 -6.35
N SER A 552 91.49 24.56 -6.90
CA SER A 552 91.14 25.97 -6.61
C SER A 552 90.33 26.65 -7.72
N THR A 553 90.41 26.14 -8.96
CA THR A 553 89.68 26.71 -10.12
C THR A 553 88.30 26.09 -10.32
N THR A 554 88.12 24.82 -9.96
CA THR A 554 86.82 24.14 -9.99
C THR A 554 85.87 24.63 -8.91
N LYS A 555 86.38 25.04 -7.73
CA LYS A 555 85.58 25.66 -6.66
C LYS A 555 85.03 27.03 -7.06
N ASN A 556 85.85 27.89 -7.66
CA ASN A 556 85.40 29.23 -8.04
C ASN A 556 84.43 29.23 -9.24
N LEU A 557 84.51 28.26 -10.17
CA LEU A 557 83.50 28.12 -11.24
C LEU A 557 82.20 27.48 -10.77
N THR A 558 82.25 26.53 -9.83
CA THR A 558 81.04 25.94 -9.24
C THR A 558 80.33 26.93 -8.31
N ASP A 559 81.07 27.71 -7.53
CA ASP A 559 80.51 28.77 -6.68
C ASP A 559 79.96 29.94 -7.52
N ALA A 560 80.61 30.30 -8.65
CA ALA A 560 80.09 31.33 -9.56
C ALA A 560 78.87 30.87 -10.37
N CYS A 561 78.80 29.60 -10.80
CA CYS A 561 77.59 29.05 -11.44
C CYS A 561 76.44 28.84 -10.44
N ALA A 562 76.74 28.46 -9.19
CA ALA A 562 75.74 28.35 -8.13
C ALA A 562 75.15 29.72 -7.77
N MET A 563 75.98 30.76 -7.60
CA MET A 563 75.51 32.11 -7.30
C MET A 563 74.79 32.80 -8.48
N PHE A 564 75.21 32.56 -9.73
CA PHE A 564 74.58 33.16 -10.91
C PHE A 564 73.24 32.46 -11.26
N ASN A 565 73.12 31.15 -11.03
CA ASN A 565 71.83 30.45 -11.18
C ASN A 565 70.91 30.67 -9.99
N GLU A 566 71.38 30.69 -8.73
CA GLU A 566 70.51 30.98 -7.57
C GLU A 566 69.88 32.36 -7.63
N ASN A 567 70.63 33.41 -7.99
CA ASN A 567 70.06 34.75 -8.11
C ASN A 567 69.06 34.86 -9.28
N LEU A 568 69.29 34.15 -10.39
CA LEU A 568 68.38 34.14 -11.53
C LEU A 568 67.11 33.32 -11.26
N THR A 569 67.18 32.16 -10.59
CA THR A 569 65.98 31.43 -10.15
C THR A 569 65.25 32.12 -9.00
N LEU A 570 65.93 32.74 -8.02
CA LEU A 570 65.28 33.48 -6.94
C LEU A 570 64.60 34.77 -7.41
N GLN A 571 65.02 35.38 -8.52
CA GLN A 571 64.35 36.55 -9.09
C GLN A 571 63.26 36.18 -10.11
N LEU A 572 63.48 35.21 -11.01
CA LEU A 572 62.49 34.83 -12.03
C LEU A 572 61.37 33.89 -11.53
N MET A 573 61.59 33.12 -10.47
CA MET A 573 60.55 32.20 -9.94
C MET A 573 59.39 32.90 -9.24
N PRO A 574 59.58 33.87 -8.31
CA PRO A 574 58.45 34.60 -7.73
C PRO A 574 57.70 35.40 -8.80
N GLU A 575 58.41 35.98 -9.77
CA GLU A 575 57.80 36.73 -10.87
C GLU A 575 56.93 35.84 -11.78
N LYS A 576 57.39 34.64 -12.14
CA LYS A 576 56.58 33.66 -12.91
C LYS A 576 55.43 33.05 -12.12
N CYS A 577 55.61 32.77 -10.83
CA CYS A 577 54.51 32.29 -10.00
C CYS A 577 53.49 33.42 -9.73
N ASP A 578 53.90 34.70 -9.71
CA ASP A 578 53.02 35.87 -9.62
C ASP A 578 52.30 36.16 -10.94
N GLU A 579 52.98 36.03 -12.09
CA GLU A 579 52.34 36.05 -13.42
C GLU A 579 51.30 34.94 -13.56
N MET A 580 51.63 33.71 -13.16
CA MET A 580 50.69 32.59 -13.14
C MET A 580 49.49 32.84 -12.20
N ARG A 581 49.71 33.47 -11.04
CA ARG A 581 48.61 33.90 -10.15
C ARG A 581 47.73 34.98 -10.78
N GLN A 582 48.31 35.91 -11.53
CA GLN A 582 47.57 36.96 -12.24
C GLN A 582 46.78 36.39 -13.44
N GLU A 583 47.31 35.37 -14.12
CA GLU A 583 46.61 34.66 -15.20
C GLU A 583 45.41 33.85 -14.68
N LEU A 584 45.54 33.12 -13.56
CA LEU A 584 44.40 32.46 -12.90
C LEU A 584 43.30 33.45 -12.49
N ILE A 585 43.67 34.65 -12.07
CA ILE A 585 42.70 35.71 -11.75
C ILE A 585 41.98 36.22 -13.01
N HIS A 586 42.62 36.16 -14.18
CA HIS A 586 42.04 36.53 -15.47
C HIS A 586 41.05 35.46 -16.02
N GLU A 587 41.22 34.18 -15.69
CA GLU A 587 40.28 33.10 -16.04
C GLU A 587 38.92 33.18 -15.33
N ASN A 588 38.76 34.06 -14.33
CA ASN A 588 37.51 34.29 -13.60
C ASN A 588 36.32 34.64 -14.49
N GLY A 589 36.55 35.36 -15.60
CA GLY A 589 35.48 35.78 -16.51
C GLY A 589 34.80 34.59 -17.20
N PRO A 590 35.54 33.77 -17.96
CA PRO A 590 35.00 32.57 -18.61
C PRO A 590 34.39 31.55 -17.66
N ILE A 591 34.99 31.34 -16.47
CA ILE A 591 34.48 30.43 -15.44
C ILE A 591 33.17 30.97 -14.85
N GLY A 592 33.13 32.27 -14.51
CA GLY A 592 31.92 32.93 -14.02
C GLY A 592 30.78 32.89 -15.03
N LEU A 593 31.07 33.09 -16.32
CA LEU A 593 30.09 33.00 -17.41
C LEU A 593 29.56 31.56 -17.56
N LEU A 594 30.43 30.56 -17.42
CA LEU A 594 30.04 29.15 -17.47
C LEU A 594 29.10 28.78 -16.31
N PHE A 595 29.39 29.21 -15.08
CA PHE A 595 28.49 28.99 -13.94
C PHE A 595 27.16 29.73 -14.08
N ALA A 596 27.20 30.98 -14.56
CA ALA A 596 26.02 31.80 -14.81
C ALA A 596 25.08 31.23 -15.88
N SER A 597 25.60 30.47 -16.85
CA SER A 597 24.83 29.93 -17.99
C SER A 597 23.65 29.04 -17.57
N LYS A 598 23.81 28.21 -16.52
CA LYS A 598 22.72 27.39 -15.95
C LYS A 598 21.62 28.29 -15.40
N SER A 599 21.99 29.23 -14.55
CA SER A 599 21.07 30.14 -13.86
C SER A 599 20.34 31.05 -14.84
N PHE A 600 21.01 31.50 -15.91
CA PHE A 600 20.40 32.27 -16.99
C PHE A 600 19.31 31.47 -17.72
N MET A 601 19.62 30.24 -18.14
CA MET A 601 18.61 29.41 -18.81
C MET A 601 17.46 29.02 -17.90
N GLN A 602 17.74 28.75 -16.62
CA GLN A 602 16.72 28.48 -15.62
C GLN A 602 15.82 29.70 -15.39
N LEU A 603 16.39 30.92 -15.32
CA LEU A 603 15.66 32.19 -15.21
C LEU A 603 14.68 32.39 -16.37
N VAL A 604 15.10 32.11 -17.61
CA VAL A 604 14.25 32.21 -18.81
C VAL A 604 13.15 31.14 -18.80
N THR A 605 13.46 29.95 -18.29
CA THR A 605 12.55 28.79 -18.35
C THR A 605 11.49 28.83 -17.24
N ASN A 606 11.81 29.34 -16.04
CA ASN A 606 10.93 29.33 -14.87
C ASN A 606 9.51 29.88 -15.12
N PRO A 607 9.31 31.04 -15.79
CA PRO A 607 7.98 31.55 -16.10
C PRO A 607 7.14 30.62 -16.97
N ILE A 608 7.79 29.90 -17.88
CA ILE A 608 7.15 28.97 -18.81
C ILE A 608 6.69 27.71 -18.06
N VAL A 609 7.52 27.19 -17.16
CA VAL A 609 7.21 25.99 -16.36
C VAL A 609 5.96 26.21 -15.52
N GLY A 610 5.83 27.37 -14.86
CA GLY A 610 4.65 27.71 -14.06
C GLY A 610 3.34 27.53 -14.85
N ILE A 611 3.31 28.02 -16.10
CA ILE A 611 2.13 27.94 -16.99
C ILE A 611 1.90 26.51 -17.52
N ILE A 612 2.97 25.79 -17.88
CA ILE A 612 2.87 24.43 -18.45
C ILE A 612 2.42 23.41 -17.40
N THR A 613 2.79 23.64 -16.15
CA THR A 613 2.49 22.74 -15.03
C THR A 613 0.99 22.49 -14.89
N ASP A 614 0.16 23.51 -15.14
CA ASP A 614 -1.29 23.41 -15.07
C ASP A 614 -1.90 22.52 -16.18
N ARG A 615 -1.21 22.37 -17.32
CA ARG A 615 -1.72 21.60 -18.48
C ARG A 615 -1.25 20.15 -18.50
N ILE A 616 0.01 19.92 -18.11
CA ILE A 616 0.69 18.63 -18.25
C ILE A 616 0.77 17.89 -16.90
N GLY A 617 0.60 18.61 -15.79
CA GLY A 617 0.70 18.07 -14.44
C GLY A 617 2.13 17.95 -13.92
N TYR A 618 2.27 18.07 -12.60
CA TYR A 618 3.57 18.15 -11.91
C TYR A 618 4.48 16.94 -12.16
N THR A 619 3.96 15.72 -12.10
CA THR A 619 4.78 14.49 -12.16
C THR A 619 5.41 14.26 -13.53
N ILE A 620 4.70 14.56 -14.61
CA ILE A 620 5.20 14.40 -15.99
C ILE A 620 6.27 15.45 -16.27
N LEU A 621 6.02 16.69 -15.87
CA LEU A 621 6.96 17.79 -16.07
C LEU A 621 8.26 17.56 -15.29
N MET A 622 8.14 17.06 -14.06
CA MET A 622 9.28 16.64 -13.26
C MET A 622 10.08 15.50 -13.92
N LEU A 623 9.44 14.52 -14.57
CA LEU A 623 10.13 13.46 -15.33
C LEU A 623 10.88 14.02 -16.55
N LEU A 624 10.27 14.93 -17.29
CA LEU A 624 10.91 15.62 -18.43
C LEU A 624 12.15 16.38 -17.97
N GLY A 625 12.06 17.08 -16.83
CA GLY A 625 13.20 17.77 -16.21
C GLY A 625 14.39 16.85 -15.96
N PHE A 626 14.14 15.66 -15.39
CA PHE A 626 15.18 14.66 -15.16
C PHE A 626 15.77 14.09 -16.45
N GLY A 627 14.94 13.86 -17.47
CA GLY A 627 15.43 13.43 -18.79
C GLY A 627 16.40 14.45 -19.39
N VAL A 628 16.05 15.75 -19.33
CA VAL A 628 16.90 16.85 -19.80
C VAL A 628 18.18 16.96 -18.96
N MET A 629 18.08 16.87 -17.63
CA MET A 629 19.26 16.83 -16.75
C MET A 629 20.17 15.65 -17.10
N PHE A 630 19.64 14.44 -17.24
CA PHE A 630 20.42 13.24 -17.57
C PHE A 630 21.22 13.42 -18.88
N ILE A 631 20.58 13.96 -19.92
CA ILE A 631 21.25 14.24 -21.20
C ILE A 631 22.36 15.28 -21.01
N SER A 632 22.08 16.36 -20.27
CA SER A 632 23.07 17.39 -19.96
C SER A 632 24.30 16.82 -19.23
N ILE A 633 24.10 15.92 -18.25
CA ILE A 633 25.20 15.30 -17.50
C ILE A 633 26.08 14.46 -18.43
N LEU A 634 25.48 13.67 -19.32
CA LEU A 634 26.22 12.88 -20.30
C LEU A 634 27.01 13.78 -21.25
N MET A 635 26.40 14.85 -21.75
CA MET A 635 27.11 15.85 -22.56
C MET A 635 28.29 16.45 -21.80
N PHE A 636 28.11 16.76 -20.51
CA PHE A 636 29.18 17.32 -19.68
C PHE A 636 30.31 16.31 -19.43
N ALA A 637 30.01 15.02 -19.29
CA ALA A 637 31.00 13.96 -19.04
C ALA A 637 32.01 13.79 -20.19
N PHE A 638 31.53 13.97 -21.44
CA PHE A 638 32.31 13.82 -22.68
C PHE A 638 32.63 15.18 -23.34
N ALA A 639 32.54 16.27 -22.58
CA ALA A 639 32.81 17.60 -23.10
C ALA A 639 34.29 17.93 -23.08
N ASP A 640 34.90 18.03 -24.26
CA ASP A 640 36.32 18.37 -24.46
C ASP A 640 36.55 19.85 -24.87
N THR A 641 35.47 20.63 -25.01
CA THR A 641 35.55 22.05 -25.40
C THR A 641 34.75 22.94 -24.45
N TYR A 642 35.20 24.18 -24.26
CA TYR A 642 34.50 25.17 -23.44
C TYR A 642 33.03 25.34 -23.86
N TRP A 643 32.75 25.42 -25.15
CA TRP A 643 31.38 25.61 -25.66
C TRP A 643 30.48 24.41 -25.41
N LEU A 644 31.01 23.18 -25.40
CA LEU A 644 30.24 22.00 -25.06
C LEU A 644 29.95 21.92 -23.55
N LEU A 645 30.88 22.39 -22.70
CA LEU A 645 30.64 22.59 -21.26
C LEU A 645 29.58 23.67 -21.00
N PHE A 646 29.65 24.77 -21.75
CA PHE A 646 28.71 25.88 -21.68
C PHE A 646 27.30 25.46 -22.06
N THR A 647 27.15 24.82 -23.22
CA THR A 647 25.85 24.34 -23.71
C THR A 647 25.26 23.25 -22.82
N SER A 648 26.07 22.30 -22.34
CA SER A 648 25.59 21.29 -21.38
C SER A 648 25.09 21.92 -20.08
N ARG A 649 25.78 22.94 -19.53
CA ARG A 649 25.30 23.70 -18.35
C ARG A 649 24.04 24.52 -18.62
N ALA A 650 23.94 25.14 -19.78
CA ALA A 650 22.73 25.85 -20.20
C ALA A 650 21.52 24.90 -20.28
N ILE A 651 21.68 23.71 -20.89
CA ILE A 651 20.62 22.68 -20.96
C ILE A 651 20.24 22.18 -19.56
N GLN A 652 21.21 22.06 -18.65
CA GLN A 652 20.95 21.67 -17.26
C GLN A 652 19.97 22.64 -16.58
N GLY A 653 20.07 23.95 -16.86
CA GLY A 653 19.16 24.96 -16.31
C GLY A 653 17.70 24.73 -16.68
N ILE A 654 17.45 24.26 -17.92
CA ILE A 654 16.10 23.91 -18.40
C ILE A 654 15.55 22.71 -17.61
N GLY A 655 16.36 21.65 -17.46
CA GLY A 655 15.96 20.45 -16.73
C GLY A 655 15.72 20.70 -15.24
N SER A 656 16.59 21.49 -14.62
CA SER A 656 16.49 21.96 -13.24
C SER A 656 15.19 22.73 -13.01
N SER A 657 14.84 23.68 -13.90
CA SER A 657 13.57 24.43 -13.85
C SER A 657 12.33 23.53 -13.80
N PHE A 658 12.26 22.54 -14.70
CA PHE A 658 11.14 21.59 -14.73
C PHE A 658 11.05 20.75 -13.45
N SER A 659 12.20 20.35 -12.89
CA SER A 659 12.28 19.55 -11.67
C SER A 659 11.90 20.33 -10.41
N THR A 660 12.53 21.49 -10.18
CA THR A 660 12.42 22.25 -8.92
C THR A 660 11.03 22.83 -8.73
N ILE A 661 10.50 23.51 -9.74
CA ILE A 661 9.17 24.13 -9.70
C ILE A 661 8.09 23.06 -9.56
N SER A 662 8.18 21.97 -10.33
CA SER A 662 7.17 20.92 -10.27
C SER A 662 7.19 20.18 -8.94
N GLY A 663 8.38 19.91 -8.38
CA GLY A 663 8.55 19.25 -7.09
C GLY A 663 7.99 20.07 -5.93
N ALA A 664 8.37 21.35 -5.83
CA ALA A 664 7.91 22.24 -4.76
C ALA A 664 6.39 22.51 -4.81
N SER A 665 5.87 22.69 -6.02
CA SER A 665 4.43 22.93 -6.23
C SER A 665 3.58 21.68 -5.96
N MET A 666 4.07 20.49 -6.35
CA MET A 666 3.42 19.21 -6.03
C MET A 666 3.28 19.00 -4.53
N LEU A 667 4.32 19.29 -3.74
CA LEU A 667 4.25 19.19 -2.27
C LEU A 667 3.27 20.21 -1.68
N SER A 668 3.30 21.44 -2.16
CA SER A 668 2.42 22.50 -1.67
C SER A 668 0.93 22.18 -1.92
N LYS A 669 0.60 21.59 -3.08
CA LYS A 669 -0.77 21.13 -3.38
C LYS A 669 -1.18 19.90 -2.56
N ARG A 670 -0.25 18.99 -2.28
CA ARG A 670 -0.53 17.70 -1.60
C ARG A 670 -0.65 17.82 -0.08
N PHE A 671 -0.13 18.90 0.51
CA PHE A 671 -0.24 19.20 1.94
C PHE A 671 -0.97 20.53 2.14
N PRO A 672 -2.31 20.53 2.32
CA PRO A 672 -3.08 21.76 2.51
C PRO A 672 -2.93 22.37 3.92
N ASP A 673 -2.56 21.56 4.91
CA ASP A 673 -2.30 22.03 6.27
C ASP A 673 -0.97 22.79 6.33
N ASP A 674 -0.98 24.06 6.72
CA ASP A 674 0.20 24.93 6.67
C ASP A 674 1.36 24.40 7.52
N MET A 675 1.06 23.82 8.69
CA MET A 675 2.08 23.24 9.59
C MET A 675 2.77 22.02 8.97
N LYS A 676 1.98 21.06 8.50
CA LYS A 676 2.50 19.88 7.80
C LYS A 676 3.20 20.27 6.51
N ARG A 677 2.65 21.21 5.73
CA ARG A 677 3.26 21.71 4.49
C ARG A 677 4.64 22.29 4.75
N GLY A 678 4.77 23.19 5.73
CA GLY A 678 6.05 23.79 6.10
C GLY A 678 7.10 22.73 6.47
N LYS A 679 6.71 21.74 7.27
CA LYS A 679 7.58 20.61 7.64
C LYS A 679 7.99 19.76 6.44
N MET A 680 7.05 19.40 5.58
CA MET A 680 7.32 18.53 4.43
C MET A 680 8.13 19.23 3.33
N ILE A 681 7.89 20.53 3.10
CA ILE A 681 8.71 21.37 2.21
C ILE A 681 10.12 21.47 2.79
N ALA A 682 10.29 21.75 4.08
CA ALA A 682 11.61 21.82 4.72
C ALA A 682 12.39 20.49 4.59
N HIS A 683 11.73 19.36 4.81
CA HIS A 683 12.32 18.05 4.58
C HIS A 683 12.75 17.87 3.12
N ALA A 684 11.92 18.23 2.14
CA ALA A 684 12.28 18.13 0.73
C ALA A 684 13.43 19.06 0.33
N THR A 685 13.39 20.33 0.74
CA THR A 685 14.45 21.34 0.46
C THR A 685 15.77 21.02 1.14
N SER A 686 15.76 20.22 2.22
CA SER A 686 17.01 19.74 2.83
C SER A 686 17.84 18.85 1.89
N GLY A 687 17.22 18.30 0.83
CA GLY A 687 17.94 17.65 -0.26
C GLY A 687 18.91 18.62 -0.93
N VAL A 688 18.53 19.88 -1.14
CA VAL A 688 19.41 20.94 -1.68
C VAL A 688 20.64 21.10 -0.77
N ALA A 689 20.43 21.26 0.54
CA ALA A 689 21.50 21.44 1.50
C ALA A 689 22.48 20.25 1.52
N LEU A 690 21.95 19.03 1.49
CA LEU A 690 22.76 17.83 1.43
C LEU A 690 23.52 17.74 0.09
N GLY A 691 22.91 18.16 -1.02
CA GLY A 691 23.55 18.15 -2.32
C GLY A 691 24.68 19.17 -2.45
N VAL A 692 24.51 20.37 -1.88
CA VAL A 692 25.58 21.37 -1.75
C VAL A 692 26.72 20.87 -0.85
N ALA A 693 26.41 20.08 0.19
CA ALA A 693 27.42 19.46 1.05
C ALA A 693 28.25 18.39 0.31
N VAL A 694 27.55 17.48 -0.36
CA VAL A 694 28.14 16.29 -0.97
C VAL A 694 28.83 16.63 -2.28
N GLY A 695 28.31 17.58 -3.06
CA GLY A 695 28.77 17.86 -4.42
C GLY A 695 30.24 18.20 -4.55
N PRO A 696 30.78 19.26 -3.89
CA PRO A 696 32.19 19.63 -4.01
C PRO A 696 33.13 18.54 -3.48
N VAL A 697 32.77 17.87 -2.38
CA VAL A 697 33.57 16.77 -1.81
C VAL A 697 33.62 15.58 -2.77
N PHE A 698 32.47 15.17 -3.29
CA PHE A 698 32.33 14.09 -4.26
C PHE A 698 33.09 14.41 -5.56
N GLY A 699 32.91 15.62 -6.09
CA GLY A 699 33.57 16.10 -7.30
C GLY A 699 35.08 16.15 -7.16
N GLY A 700 35.59 16.77 -6.08
CA GLY A 700 37.02 16.90 -5.83
C GLY A 700 37.73 15.56 -5.66
N ILE A 701 37.16 14.62 -4.88
CA ILE A 701 37.78 13.30 -4.64
C ILE A 701 37.84 12.49 -5.94
N LEU A 702 36.73 12.39 -6.68
CA LEU A 702 36.68 11.56 -7.87
C LEU A 702 37.47 12.15 -9.03
N TYR A 703 37.45 13.48 -9.18
CA TYR A 703 38.24 14.16 -10.20
C TYR A 703 39.73 13.94 -9.99
N HIS A 704 40.22 14.05 -8.75
CA HIS A 704 41.64 13.86 -8.45
C HIS A 704 42.17 12.46 -8.80
N HIS A 705 41.36 11.41 -8.61
CA HIS A 705 41.80 10.02 -8.80
C HIS A 705 41.47 9.45 -10.19
N PHE A 706 40.36 9.89 -10.80
CA PHE A 706 39.78 9.24 -11.98
C PHE A 706 39.50 10.22 -13.14
N GLY A 707 39.85 11.49 -12.99
CA GLY A 707 39.60 12.53 -13.98
C GLY A 707 38.14 12.97 -14.07
N LYS A 708 37.86 13.87 -15.03
CA LYS A 708 36.56 14.57 -15.16
C LYS A 708 35.38 13.64 -15.44
N THR A 709 35.55 12.63 -16.30
CA THR A 709 34.44 11.85 -16.85
C THR A 709 33.71 11.00 -15.80
N VAL A 710 34.45 10.37 -14.87
CA VAL A 710 33.89 9.42 -13.89
C VAL A 710 32.86 10.04 -12.93
N PRO A 711 33.11 11.20 -12.29
CA PRO A 711 32.11 11.85 -11.43
C PRO A 711 30.75 12.05 -12.14
N PHE A 712 30.75 12.49 -13.40
CA PHE A 712 29.52 12.74 -14.14
C PHE A 712 28.82 11.45 -14.59
N LEU A 713 29.55 10.39 -14.95
CA LEU A 713 28.94 9.10 -15.28
C LEU A 713 28.23 8.46 -14.08
N ILE A 714 28.83 8.56 -12.88
CA ILE A 714 28.20 8.12 -11.64
C ILE A 714 26.92 8.92 -11.38
N LEU A 715 26.97 10.25 -11.51
CA LEU A 715 25.79 11.10 -11.33
C LEU A 715 24.71 10.83 -12.38
N ALA A 716 25.08 10.53 -13.62
CA ALA A 716 24.13 10.12 -14.66
C ALA A 716 23.44 8.79 -14.31
N ALA A 717 24.17 7.81 -13.79
CA ALA A 717 23.60 6.54 -13.35
C ALA A 717 22.61 6.73 -12.18
N VAL A 718 22.95 7.57 -11.20
CA VAL A 718 22.05 7.88 -10.09
C VAL A 718 20.82 8.65 -10.58
N ALA A 719 20.98 9.61 -11.49
CA ALA A 719 19.87 10.33 -12.11
C ALA A 719 18.93 9.41 -12.91
N LEU A 720 19.47 8.38 -13.59
CA LEU A 720 18.68 7.39 -14.31
C LEU A 720 17.84 6.52 -13.35
N ILE A 721 18.43 6.05 -12.26
CA ILE A 721 17.73 5.27 -11.22
C ILE A 721 16.59 6.09 -10.61
N ASP A 722 16.85 7.34 -10.29
CA ASP A 722 15.84 8.26 -9.77
C ASP A 722 14.72 8.56 -10.81
N GLY A 723 15.07 8.76 -12.09
CA GLY A 723 14.09 8.86 -13.18
C GLY A 723 13.17 7.63 -13.28
N LEU A 724 13.73 6.43 -13.12
CA LEU A 724 12.95 5.18 -13.09
C LEU A 724 12.07 5.06 -11.85
N LEU A 725 12.53 5.54 -10.69
CA LEU A 725 11.71 5.63 -9.47
C LEU A 725 10.51 6.57 -9.67
N ARG A 726 10.67 7.69 -10.37
CA ARG A 726 9.57 8.63 -10.66
C ARG A 726 8.45 8.02 -11.51
N LEU A 727 8.77 7.09 -12.42
CA LEU A 727 7.76 6.35 -13.19
C LEU A 727 6.80 5.56 -12.29
N SER A 728 7.22 5.21 -11.06
CA SER A 728 6.38 4.48 -10.11
C SER A 728 5.22 5.31 -9.53
N ILE A 729 5.37 6.64 -9.47
CA ILE A 729 4.36 7.58 -8.96
C ILE A 729 3.35 8.02 -10.03
N ILE A 730 3.69 7.94 -11.32
CA ILE A 730 2.81 8.44 -12.40
C ILE A 730 1.44 7.75 -12.33
N SER A 731 0.44 8.53 -11.92
CA SER A 731 -0.97 8.15 -11.91
C SER A 731 -1.56 8.47 -13.27
N THR A 732 -1.93 7.45 -14.04
CA THR A 732 -2.34 7.61 -15.44
C THR A 732 -3.82 7.96 -15.65
N LYS A 733 -4.66 8.20 -14.63
CA LYS A 733 -6.09 8.50 -14.94
C LYS A 733 -7.00 9.15 -13.88
N ARG A 734 -6.76 9.05 -12.58
CA ARG A 734 -7.80 9.36 -11.57
C ARG A 734 -7.82 10.78 -11.01
N ASP A 735 -6.71 11.52 -11.13
CA ASP A 735 -6.66 12.91 -10.68
C ASP A 735 -7.50 13.82 -11.59
N SER A 736 -7.64 13.46 -12.88
CA SER A 736 -8.38 14.25 -13.87
C SER A 736 -9.91 14.32 -13.67
N GLU A 737 -10.55 13.31 -13.06
CA GLU A 737 -12.01 13.33 -12.84
C GLU A 737 -12.39 14.06 -11.54
N THR A 738 -11.56 13.93 -10.50
CA THR A 738 -11.76 14.64 -9.23
C THR A 738 -11.40 16.12 -9.37
N GLU A 739 -10.37 16.46 -10.15
CA GLU A 739 -10.04 17.85 -10.49
C GLU A 739 -11.14 18.51 -11.32
N LYS A 740 -11.70 17.85 -12.35
CA LYS A 740 -12.82 18.38 -13.14
C LYS A 740 -14.10 18.63 -12.33
N LEU A 741 -14.36 17.81 -11.30
CA LEU A 741 -15.53 17.98 -10.42
C LEU A 741 -15.37 19.15 -9.43
N VAL A 742 -14.14 19.47 -9.02
CA VAL A 742 -13.84 20.62 -8.13
C VAL A 742 -13.66 21.93 -8.93
N GLU A 743 -13.20 21.83 -10.17
CA GLU A 743 -13.02 22.96 -11.09
C GLU A 743 -14.37 23.56 -11.54
N ASN A 744 -15.42 22.74 -11.65
CA ASN A 744 -16.78 23.22 -11.91
C ASN A 744 -17.40 24.04 -10.75
N THR A 745 -16.82 24.00 -9.55
CA THR A 745 -17.32 24.72 -8.37
C THR A 745 -16.51 25.97 -8.01
N SER A 746 -15.35 26.22 -8.61
CA SER A 746 -14.46 27.35 -8.29
C SER A 746 -14.17 28.23 -9.50
N THR A 747 -14.99 29.26 -9.68
CA THR A 747 -14.97 30.24 -10.78
C THR A 747 -13.79 31.24 -10.77
N ARG A 748 -12.63 30.93 -10.16
CA ARG A 748 -11.45 31.82 -10.19
C ARG A 748 -10.42 31.31 -11.20
N ARG A 749 -10.28 32.03 -12.32
CA ARG A 749 -9.18 31.86 -13.28
C ARG A 749 -7.83 32.04 -12.58
N THR A 750 -6.84 31.26 -12.99
CA THR A 750 -5.44 31.42 -12.56
C THR A 750 -4.96 32.85 -12.78
N SER A 751 -4.21 33.36 -11.82
CA SER A 751 -3.67 34.71 -11.86
C SER A 751 -2.44 34.72 -12.78
N SER A 752 -2.32 35.75 -13.61
CA SER A 752 -1.10 35.95 -14.40
C SER A 752 0.10 36.16 -13.46
N MET A 753 1.28 35.67 -13.83
CA MET A 753 2.54 35.87 -13.09
C MET A 753 2.82 37.37 -12.84
N PHE A 754 2.40 38.25 -13.76
CA PHE A 754 2.48 39.70 -13.61
C PHE A 754 1.60 40.26 -12.48
N THR A 755 0.55 39.55 -12.08
CA THR A 755 -0.26 39.91 -10.91
C THR A 755 0.50 39.59 -9.62
N LEU A 756 1.16 38.43 -9.55
CA LEU A 756 1.90 38.01 -8.36
C LEU A 756 3.13 38.90 -8.11
N ILE A 757 3.86 39.31 -9.16
CA ILE A 757 5.01 40.21 -9.01
C ILE A 757 4.61 41.64 -8.58
N ARG A 758 3.35 42.02 -8.74
CA ARG A 758 2.82 43.30 -8.23
C ARG A 758 2.47 43.22 -6.75
N ASP A 759 2.43 42.03 -6.16
CA ASP A 759 2.17 41.88 -4.73
C ASP A 759 3.45 42.20 -3.95
N PRO A 760 3.43 43.27 -3.12
CA PRO A 760 4.62 43.69 -2.40
C PRO A 760 5.11 42.64 -1.41
N LEU A 761 4.22 41.80 -0.85
CA LEU A 761 4.62 40.78 0.13
C LEU A 761 5.33 39.61 -0.54
N ILE A 762 4.85 39.19 -1.72
CA ILE A 762 5.54 38.16 -2.52
C ILE A 762 6.92 38.67 -2.94
N CYS A 763 7.02 39.93 -3.39
CA CYS A 763 8.29 40.54 -3.75
C CYS A 763 9.26 40.68 -2.57
N ILE A 764 8.77 41.02 -1.37
CA ILE A 764 9.61 41.07 -0.17
C ILE A 764 10.18 39.67 0.14
N ALA A 765 9.35 38.63 0.06
CA ALA A 765 9.76 37.25 0.29
C ALA A 765 10.79 36.76 -0.73
N ILE A 766 10.60 37.05 -2.03
CA ILE A 766 11.56 36.72 -3.10
C ILE A 766 12.85 37.52 -2.93
N GLY A 767 12.76 38.81 -2.63
CA GLY A 767 13.95 39.64 -2.41
C GLY A 767 14.77 39.18 -1.20
N ALA A 768 14.13 38.67 -0.15
CA ALA A 768 14.84 38.12 1.01
C ALA A 768 15.67 36.89 0.65
N SER A 769 15.16 35.99 -0.21
CA SER A 769 15.93 34.85 -0.69
C SER A 769 17.05 35.27 -1.64
N MET A 770 16.80 36.30 -2.46
CA MET A 770 17.81 36.86 -3.35
C MET A 770 19.01 37.42 -2.58
N MET A 771 18.77 38.29 -1.58
CA MET A 771 19.83 38.91 -0.78
C MET A 771 20.65 37.85 -0.03
N THR A 772 19.97 36.88 0.60
CA THR A 772 20.62 35.78 1.32
C THR A 772 21.62 34.99 0.47
N LEU A 773 21.34 34.81 -0.83
CA LEU A 773 22.10 33.91 -1.70
C LEU A 773 23.05 34.62 -2.65
N ILE A 774 22.92 35.93 -2.86
CA ILE A 774 23.82 36.67 -3.76
C ILE A 774 25.27 36.60 -3.26
N GLY A 775 25.48 36.73 -1.95
CA GLY A 775 26.81 36.60 -1.35
C GLY A 775 27.40 35.19 -1.42
N VAL A 776 26.56 34.17 -1.29
CA VAL A 776 26.99 32.77 -1.43
C VAL A 776 27.41 32.49 -2.87
N ALA A 777 26.61 32.92 -3.84
CA ALA A 777 26.93 32.79 -5.26
C ALA A 777 28.22 33.53 -5.63
N MET A 778 28.50 34.68 -5.00
CA MET A 778 29.78 35.37 -5.14
C MET A 778 30.94 34.59 -4.50
N LEU A 779 30.75 34.03 -3.30
CA LEU A 779 31.75 33.21 -2.61
C LEU A 779 32.10 31.94 -3.40
N GLU A 780 31.14 31.26 -4.02
CA GLU A 780 31.41 30.03 -4.78
C GLU A 780 32.45 30.24 -5.90
N GLY A 781 32.40 31.38 -6.60
CA GLY A 781 33.37 31.71 -7.65
C GLY A 781 34.68 32.32 -7.15
N THR A 782 34.67 33.01 -6.01
CA THR A 782 35.81 33.84 -5.57
C THR A 782 36.59 33.24 -4.39
N LEU A 783 35.94 32.44 -3.54
CA LEU A 783 36.54 31.85 -2.34
C LEU A 783 37.63 30.84 -2.66
N PRO A 784 37.47 29.88 -3.61
CA PRO A 784 38.55 28.94 -3.95
C PRO A 784 39.84 29.66 -4.39
N ILE A 785 39.69 30.71 -5.19
CA ILE A 785 40.82 31.51 -5.68
C ILE A 785 41.44 32.32 -4.55
N HIS A 786 40.64 32.90 -3.67
CA HIS A 786 41.15 33.57 -2.48
C HIS A 786 41.96 32.61 -1.58
N LEU A 787 41.51 31.35 -1.42
CA LEU A 787 42.26 30.33 -0.68
C LEU A 787 43.59 29.97 -1.36
N MET A 788 43.61 29.84 -2.69
CA MET A 788 44.84 29.56 -3.45
C MET A 788 45.85 30.71 -3.32
N VAL A 789 45.38 31.96 -3.40
CA VAL A 789 46.24 33.15 -3.39
C VAL A 789 46.71 33.50 -1.97
N SER A 790 45.81 33.51 -0.99
CA SER A 790 46.07 34.06 0.35
C SER A 790 46.43 33.01 1.41
N MET A 791 46.15 31.72 1.21
CA MET A 791 46.32 30.66 2.23
C MET A 791 47.15 29.45 1.74
N LYS A 792 48.42 29.68 1.38
CA LYS A 792 49.44 28.65 1.10
C LYS A 792 49.00 27.56 0.08
N SER A 793 48.44 27.96 -1.06
CA SER A 793 48.14 27.05 -2.18
C SER A 793 47.27 25.84 -1.78
N ALA A 794 46.09 26.11 -1.22
CA ALA A 794 45.15 25.08 -0.78
C ALA A 794 44.81 24.08 -1.91
N THR A 795 44.87 22.78 -1.59
CA THR A 795 44.58 21.69 -2.52
C THR A 795 43.11 21.69 -2.98
N PRO A 796 42.76 21.10 -4.14
CA PRO A 796 41.37 20.98 -4.59
C PRO A 796 40.44 20.31 -3.56
N LEU A 797 40.97 19.37 -2.77
CA LEU A 797 40.26 18.73 -1.67
C LEU A 797 39.96 19.71 -0.53
N GLU A 798 40.93 20.53 -0.12
CA GLU A 798 40.76 21.54 0.92
C GLU A 798 39.78 22.64 0.49
N GLN A 799 39.81 23.04 -0.79
CA GLN A 799 38.86 23.99 -1.37
C GLN A 799 37.41 23.45 -1.30
N GLY A 800 37.21 22.16 -1.60
CA GLY A 800 35.90 21.52 -1.48
C GLY A 800 35.43 21.35 -0.02
N LEU A 801 36.34 21.02 0.89
CA LEU A 801 36.02 20.80 2.32
C LEU A 801 35.58 22.08 3.05
N VAL A 802 36.01 23.27 2.59
CA VAL A 802 35.62 24.57 3.19
C VAL A 802 34.10 24.81 3.16
N PHE A 803 33.38 24.25 2.18
CA PHE A 803 31.93 24.41 2.05
C PHE A 803 31.13 23.39 2.88
N LEU A 804 31.78 22.35 3.41
CA LEU A 804 31.12 21.29 4.17
C LEU A 804 30.49 21.80 5.49
N PRO A 805 31.18 22.60 6.34
CA PRO A 805 30.59 23.13 7.57
C PRO A 805 29.34 23.98 7.33
N MET A 806 29.37 24.83 6.29
CA MET A 806 28.21 25.63 5.86
C MET A 806 27.03 24.73 5.51
N SER A 807 27.28 23.69 4.70
CA SER A 807 26.21 22.84 4.18
C SER A 807 25.59 21.93 5.25
N VAL A 808 26.38 21.45 6.21
CA VAL A 808 25.87 20.70 7.38
C VAL A 808 25.03 21.60 8.27
N ALA A 809 25.51 22.81 8.57
CA ALA A 809 24.75 23.79 9.34
C ALA A 809 23.45 24.19 8.64
N LEU A 810 23.48 24.36 7.32
CA LEU A 810 22.32 24.61 6.48
C LEU A 810 21.30 23.48 6.59
N PHE A 811 21.72 22.21 6.47
CA PHE A 811 20.83 21.05 6.57
C PHE A 811 20.13 20.97 7.93
N ILE A 812 20.89 21.16 9.03
CA ILE A 812 20.35 21.14 10.39
C ILE A 812 19.37 22.31 10.59
N SER A 813 19.79 23.52 10.21
CA SER A 813 19.00 24.74 10.35
C SER A 813 17.69 24.67 9.56
N GLN A 814 17.72 24.22 8.30
CA GLN A 814 16.50 24.11 7.49
C GLN A 814 15.44 23.18 8.09
N ASN A 815 15.86 22.02 8.60
CA ASN A 815 14.94 21.07 9.23
C ASN A 815 14.45 21.57 10.60
N ALA A 816 15.30 22.23 11.38
CA ALA A 816 14.95 22.76 12.69
C ALA A 816 13.98 23.95 12.59
N PHE A 817 14.30 24.94 11.76
CA PHE A 817 13.51 26.17 11.61
C PHE A 817 12.27 26.00 10.72
N GLY A 818 12.19 24.92 9.93
CA GLY A 818 10.93 24.49 9.32
C GLY A 818 9.85 24.16 10.35
N TYR A 819 10.23 23.76 11.57
CA TYR A 819 9.32 23.53 12.69
C TYR A 819 9.30 24.71 13.68
N LEU A 820 10.47 25.19 14.11
CA LEU A 820 10.59 26.27 15.09
C LEU A 820 10.06 27.62 14.57
N GLY A 821 10.06 27.83 13.26
CA GLY A 821 9.53 29.04 12.62
C GLY A 821 8.05 29.29 12.90
N PHE A 822 7.27 28.28 13.27
CA PHE A 822 5.89 28.47 13.72
C PHE A 822 5.81 29.11 15.10
N TYR A 823 6.69 28.72 16.02
CA TYR A 823 6.69 29.20 17.40
C TYR A 823 7.32 30.60 17.52
N ILE A 824 8.42 30.83 16.81
CA ILE A 824 9.20 32.08 16.85
C ILE A 824 8.64 33.13 15.86
N ARG A 825 7.73 32.71 14.96
CA ARG A 825 7.19 33.44 13.80
C ARG A 825 8.18 33.51 12.64
N ARG A 826 7.73 33.08 11.46
CA ARG A 826 8.56 32.90 10.25
C ARG A 826 9.29 34.19 9.83
N TRP A 827 8.61 35.33 9.86
CA TRP A 827 9.19 36.62 9.49
C TRP A 827 10.35 37.04 10.42
N LEU A 828 10.24 36.73 11.71
CA LEU A 828 11.28 37.03 12.70
C LEU A 828 12.49 36.11 12.52
N CYS A 829 12.25 34.82 12.27
CA CYS A 829 13.31 33.88 11.90
C CYS A 829 14.04 34.30 10.63
N GLY A 830 13.34 34.74 9.58
CA GLY A 830 13.95 35.25 8.37
C GLY A 830 14.76 36.54 8.59
N MET A 831 14.26 37.47 9.41
CA MET A 831 14.99 38.69 9.78
C MET A 831 16.28 38.40 10.55
N ILE A 832 16.21 37.51 11.55
CA ILE A 832 17.39 37.07 12.31
C ILE A 832 18.36 36.35 11.38
N GLY A 833 17.86 35.48 10.50
CA GLY A 833 18.66 34.74 9.54
C GLY A 833 19.49 35.66 8.63
N LEU A 834 18.89 36.71 8.07
CA LEU A 834 19.60 37.73 7.27
C LEU A 834 20.69 38.45 8.09
N GLY A 835 20.42 38.79 9.34
CA GLY A 835 21.43 39.38 10.24
C GLY A 835 22.59 38.42 10.51
N VAL A 836 22.32 37.14 10.72
CA VAL A 836 23.33 36.09 10.93
C VAL A 836 24.21 35.91 9.68
N VAL A 837 23.60 35.92 8.49
CA VAL A 837 24.32 35.85 7.20
C VAL A 837 25.25 37.05 7.02
N ALA A 838 24.78 38.27 7.31
CA ALA A 838 25.61 39.46 7.21
C ALA A 838 26.82 39.45 8.16
N VAL A 839 26.62 39.01 9.41
CA VAL A 839 27.72 38.83 10.36
C VAL A 839 28.73 37.81 9.83
N ALA A 840 28.27 36.72 9.22
CA ALA A 840 29.16 35.73 8.62
C ALA A 840 30.01 36.32 7.48
N PHE A 841 29.40 37.07 6.55
CA PHE A 841 30.12 37.74 5.47
C PHE A 841 31.14 38.78 5.96
N PHE A 842 30.88 39.43 7.09
CA PHE A 842 31.85 40.34 7.71
C PHE A 842 33.04 39.60 8.33
N LEU A 843 32.83 38.40 8.87
CA LEU A 843 33.87 37.60 9.54
C LEU A 843 34.78 36.82 8.58
N ILE A 844 34.24 36.35 7.44
CA ILE A 844 34.99 35.53 6.46
C ILE A 844 36.30 36.20 6.01
N PRO A 845 36.33 37.48 5.58
CA PRO A 845 37.55 38.13 5.12
C PRO A 845 38.62 38.37 6.21
N LEU A 846 38.27 38.20 7.49
CA LEU A 846 39.19 38.37 8.62
C LEU A 846 39.95 37.08 8.94
N MET A 847 39.54 35.94 8.39
CA MET A 847 40.14 34.64 8.69
C MET A 847 41.37 34.39 7.80
N HIS A 848 42.48 34.02 8.41
CA HIS A 848 43.78 33.80 7.73
C HIS A 848 44.17 32.31 7.63
N SER A 849 43.24 31.40 7.95
CA SER A 849 43.44 29.95 7.93
C SER A 849 42.16 29.22 7.54
N VAL A 850 42.31 28.09 6.84
CA VAL A 850 41.20 27.21 6.43
C VAL A 850 40.40 26.71 7.64
N VAL A 851 41.09 26.37 8.74
CA VAL A 851 40.43 25.92 9.97
C VAL A 851 39.65 27.06 10.63
N ALA A 852 40.15 28.30 10.54
CA ALA A 852 39.48 29.47 11.11
C ALA A 852 38.18 29.82 10.35
N LEU A 853 38.05 29.43 9.08
CA LEU A 853 36.84 29.62 8.28
C LEU A 853 35.66 28.74 8.72
N ILE A 854 35.88 27.66 9.48
CA ILE A 854 34.82 26.74 9.91
C ILE A 854 33.71 27.49 10.68
N GLY A 855 34.09 28.36 11.62
CA GLY A 855 33.13 29.12 12.44
C GLY A 855 32.22 30.03 11.62
N PRO A 856 32.77 30.98 10.83
CA PRO A 856 31.97 31.83 9.94
C PRO A 856 31.13 31.05 8.92
N GLN A 857 31.64 29.93 8.39
CA GLN A 857 30.89 29.08 7.46
C GLN A 857 29.67 28.39 8.11
N VAL A 858 29.80 27.91 9.36
CA VAL A 858 28.66 27.38 10.13
C VAL A 858 27.62 28.47 10.38
N LEU A 859 28.07 29.69 10.68
CA LEU A 859 27.20 30.84 10.90
C LEU A 859 26.42 31.18 9.62
N LEU A 860 27.12 31.22 8.49
CA LEU A 860 26.54 31.44 7.16
C LEU A 860 25.47 30.38 6.84
N GLY A 861 25.80 29.10 6.99
CA GLY A 861 24.86 27.99 6.75
C GLY A 861 23.64 28.03 7.65
N THR A 862 23.82 28.37 8.93
CA THR A 862 22.72 28.52 9.90
C THR A 862 21.77 29.63 9.47
N GLY A 863 22.30 30.81 9.13
CA GLY A 863 21.52 31.96 8.69
C GLY A 863 20.74 31.68 7.40
N ILE A 864 21.40 31.12 6.37
CA ILE A 864 20.74 30.72 5.12
C ILE A 864 19.62 29.71 5.42
N GLY A 865 19.86 28.74 6.30
CA GLY A 865 18.85 27.74 6.65
C GLY A 865 17.62 28.32 7.33
N MET A 866 17.80 29.34 8.17
CA MET A 866 16.69 30.07 8.80
C MET A 866 15.84 30.81 7.76
N VAL A 867 16.49 31.47 6.80
CA VAL A 867 15.78 32.23 5.76
C VAL A 867 15.08 31.29 4.77
N MET A 868 15.77 30.26 4.27
CA MET A 868 15.22 29.34 3.25
C MET A 868 14.07 28.48 3.80
N SER A 869 14.14 28.03 5.06
CA SER A 869 13.07 27.24 5.68
C SER A 869 11.80 28.04 5.98
N THR A 870 11.88 29.37 5.99
CA THR A 870 10.75 30.24 6.34
C THR A 870 10.07 30.84 5.11
N ILE A 871 10.82 31.23 4.08
CA ILE A 871 10.28 31.89 2.89
C ILE A 871 9.36 30.98 2.07
N GLY A 872 9.76 29.74 1.78
CA GLY A 872 8.95 28.82 0.98
C GLY A 872 7.55 28.58 1.58
N PRO A 873 7.45 28.25 2.88
CA PRO A 873 6.15 28.14 3.56
C PRO A 873 5.38 29.46 3.65
N THR A 874 6.04 30.60 3.91
CA THR A 874 5.38 31.92 3.92
C THR A 874 4.80 32.27 2.55
N LEU A 875 5.49 31.90 1.46
CA LEU A 875 5.01 32.10 0.10
C LEU A 875 3.77 31.25 -0.19
N ALA A 876 3.78 29.98 0.21
CA ALA A 876 2.61 29.11 0.09
C ALA A 876 1.41 29.65 0.89
N GLN A 877 1.65 30.18 2.10
CA GLN A 877 0.62 30.82 2.93
C GLN A 877 0.08 32.12 2.29
N LEU A 878 0.93 32.93 1.65
CA LEU A 878 0.51 34.12 0.90
C LEU A 878 -0.41 33.75 -0.27
N VAL A 879 -0.09 32.67 -0.98
CA VAL A 879 -0.95 32.13 -2.05
C VAL A 879 -2.30 31.71 -1.49
N ASP A 880 -2.34 31.00 -0.36
CA ASP A 880 -3.61 30.58 0.27
C ASP A 880 -4.50 31.75 0.69
N LEU A 881 -3.89 32.83 1.19
CA LEU A 881 -4.62 33.96 1.73
C LEU A 881 -5.12 34.92 0.65
N ARG A 882 -4.43 35.02 -0.49
CA ARG A 882 -4.65 36.09 -1.49
C ARG A 882 -4.98 35.59 -2.88
N TYR A 883 -4.66 34.33 -3.20
CA TYR A 883 -4.73 33.76 -4.54
C TYR A 883 -5.43 32.38 -4.51
N SER A 884 -5.51 31.71 -5.67
CA SER A 884 -6.10 30.37 -5.75
C SER A 884 -5.03 29.29 -5.57
N SER A 885 -5.43 28.10 -5.12
CA SER A 885 -4.53 26.93 -5.00
C SER A 885 -3.93 26.45 -6.34
N ALA A 886 -4.43 26.96 -7.46
CA ALA A 886 -3.83 26.77 -8.77
C ALA A 886 -2.58 27.65 -9.00
N ASP A 887 -2.40 28.74 -8.23
CA ASP A 887 -1.31 29.71 -8.43
C ASP A 887 0.01 29.30 -7.74
N TYR A 888 0.09 28.14 -7.07
CA TYR A 888 1.34 27.66 -6.46
C TYR A 888 2.47 27.50 -7.49
N GLY A 889 2.16 26.98 -8.69
CA GLY A 889 3.14 26.81 -9.77
C GLY A 889 3.80 28.13 -10.16
N ASN A 890 3.00 29.18 -10.32
CA ASN A 890 3.48 30.52 -10.64
C ASN A 890 4.23 31.19 -9.48
N ALA A 891 3.79 30.98 -8.24
CA ALA A 891 4.47 31.53 -7.06
C ALA A 891 5.86 30.91 -6.85
N PHE A 892 5.98 29.58 -6.90
CA PHE A 892 7.28 28.91 -6.77
C PHE A 892 8.17 29.16 -8.00
N ALA A 893 7.62 29.34 -9.20
CA ALA A 893 8.38 29.80 -10.35
C ALA A 893 9.01 31.19 -10.12
N LEU A 894 8.28 32.14 -9.52
CA LEU A 894 8.82 33.45 -9.16
C LEU A 894 9.86 33.37 -8.04
N PHE A 895 9.67 32.50 -7.05
CA PHE A 895 10.66 32.22 -6.02
C PHE A 895 11.98 31.71 -6.61
N GLU A 896 11.91 30.68 -7.46
CA GLU A 896 13.06 30.13 -8.17
C GLU A 896 13.72 31.15 -9.12
N THR A 897 12.93 32.05 -9.72
CA THR A 897 13.45 33.16 -10.53
C THR A 897 14.34 34.07 -9.70
N GLY A 898 13.92 34.43 -8.48
CA GLY A 898 14.76 35.19 -7.55
C GLY A 898 16.08 34.47 -7.25
N LEU A 899 16.03 33.18 -6.93
CA LEU A 899 17.24 32.37 -6.70
C LEU A 899 18.19 32.41 -7.91
N CYS A 900 17.65 32.27 -9.12
CA CYS A 900 18.42 32.31 -10.36
C CYS A 900 19.10 33.66 -10.59
N VAL A 901 18.46 34.78 -10.21
CA VAL A 901 19.08 36.11 -10.32
C VAL A 901 20.33 36.20 -9.43
N SER A 902 20.30 35.64 -8.21
CA SER A 902 21.46 35.62 -7.32
C SER A 902 22.62 34.82 -7.92
N PHE A 903 22.36 33.62 -8.44
CA PHE A 903 23.39 32.77 -9.05
C PHE A 903 23.82 33.20 -10.45
N LEU A 904 23.07 34.10 -11.10
CA LEU A 904 23.46 34.77 -12.34
C LEU A 904 24.38 35.96 -12.04
N LEU A 905 23.95 36.87 -11.17
CA LEU A 905 24.67 38.10 -10.86
C LEU A 905 25.90 37.87 -9.97
N GLY A 906 25.84 36.90 -9.05
CA GLY A 906 26.90 36.65 -8.08
C GLY A 906 28.27 36.41 -8.72
N PRO A 907 28.44 35.35 -9.55
CA PRO A 907 29.72 35.09 -10.21
C PRO A 907 30.13 36.18 -11.20
N LEU A 908 29.18 36.73 -11.97
CA LEU A 908 29.45 37.75 -12.99
C LEU A 908 29.96 39.07 -12.39
N VAL A 909 29.30 39.55 -11.33
CA VAL A 909 29.61 40.82 -10.68
C VAL A 909 30.72 40.62 -9.65
N GLY A 910 30.71 39.49 -8.92
CA GLY A 910 31.68 39.17 -7.87
C GLY A 910 33.12 39.09 -8.37
N GLY A 911 33.36 38.36 -9.47
CA GLY A 911 34.72 38.27 -10.05
C GLY A 911 35.29 39.64 -10.44
N TYR A 912 34.45 40.52 -10.99
CA TYR A 912 34.84 41.88 -11.34
C TYR A 912 35.04 42.78 -10.10
N LEU A 913 34.12 42.77 -9.13
CA LEU A 913 34.22 43.58 -7.93
C LEU A 913 35.43 43.22 -7.08
N VAL A 914 35.73 41.93 -6.92
CA VAL A 914 36.93 41.48 -6.18
C VAL A 914 38.21 42.02 -6.82
N ARG A 915 38.25 42.16 -8.16
CA ARG A 915 39.38 42.76 -8.87
C ARG A 915 39.52 44.27 -8.62
N VAL A 916 38.40 45.00 -8.58
CA VAL A 916 38.41 46.48 -8.50
C VAL A 916 38.53 46.99 -7.07
N ILE A 917 37.75 46.45 -6.15
CA ILE A 917 37.65 46.94 -4.77
C ILE A 917 38.20 45.96 -3.73
N GLY A 918 38.60 44.75 -4.14
CA GLY A 918 39.16 43.74 -3.26
C GLY A 918 38.10 42.83 -2.61
N PHE A 919 38.54 41.63 -2.20
CA PHE A 919 37.69 40.59 -1.61
C PHE A 919 37.00 41.05 -0.32
N GLN A 920 37.73 41.76 0.55
CA GLN A 920 37.22 42.25 1.84
C GLN A 920 36.05 43.23 1.67
N TRP A 921 36.23 44.26 0.83
CA TRP A 921 35.21 45.28 0.60
C TRP A 921 34.00 44.76 -0.18
N THR A 922 34.23 43.77 -1.05
CA THR A 922 33.14 43.10 -1.78
C THR A 922 32.19 42.38 -0.82
N LEU A 923 32.72 41.58 0.12
CA LEU A 923 31.91 40.88 1.12
C LEU A 923 31.29 41.82 2.16
N ALA A 924 32.02 42.88 2.55
CA ALA A 924 31.46 43.92 3.41
C ALA A 924 30.25 44.62 2.76
N GLY A 925 30.31 44.88 1.45
CA GLY A 925 29.19 45.43 0.68
C GLY A 925 27.95 44.52 0.70
N VAL A 926 28.14 43.21 0.52
CA VAL A 926 27.04 42.24 0.60
C VAL A 926 26.45 42.17 2.02
N ALA A 927 27.29 42.18 3.06
CA ALA A 927 26.83 42.20 4.44
C ALA A 927 25.95 43.43 4.75
N ILE A 928 26.33 44.60 4.21
CA ILE A 928 25.53 45.83 4.34
C ILE A 928 24.18 45.69 3.63
N LEU A 929 24.15 45.09 2.44
CA LEU A 929 22.91 44.83 1.71
C LEU A 929 21.97 43.93 2.52
N ASP A 930 22.46 42.82 3.07
CA ASP A 930 21.66 41.90 3.89
C ASP A 930 21.09 42.57 5.15
N ILE A 931 21.91 43.35 5.86
CA ILE A 931 21.46 44.12 7.05
C ILE A 931 20.42 45.17 6.67
N SER A 932 20.62 45.86 5.56
CA SER A 932 19.69 46.89 5.09
C SER A 932 18.33 46.31 4.67
N TYR A 933 18.32 45.07 4.16
CA TYR A 933 17.10 44.39 3.73
C TYR A 933 16.34 43.73 4.90
N ALA A 934 17.04 43.28 5.95
CA ALA A 934 16.44 42.57 7.07
C ALA A 934 15.18 43.24 7.68
N PRO A 935 15.10 44.57 7.89
CA PRO A 935 13.90 45.23 8.40
C PRO A 935 12.65 45.04 7.53
N LEU A 936 12.79 44.85 6.21
CA LEU A 936 11.65 44.64 5.31
C LEU A 936 10.89 43.34 5.62
N MET A 937 11.55 42.37 6.27
CA MET A 937 10.90 41.14 6.73
C MET A 937 9.77 41.41 7.72
N PHE A 938 9.77 42.55 8.43
CA PHE A 938 8.70 42.94 9.34
C PHE A 938 7.33 43.00 8.66
N PHE A 939 7.27 43.35 7.37
CA PHE A 939 6.03 43.42 6.60
C PHE A 939 5.41 42.04 6.32
N LEU A 940 6.17 40.94 6.50
CA LEU A 940 5.68 39.56 6.37
C LEU A 940 5.05 39.02 7.68
N ARG A 941 4.71 39.89 8.63
CA ARG A 941 3.94 39.54 9.84
C ARG A 941 2.48 39.26 9.46
N ILE A 942 2.21 38.03 9.03
CA ILE A 942 0.90 37.55 8.57
C ILE A 942 0.41 36.43 9.47
#